data_AF-A0A557RKJ4-F1
#
_entry.id   AF-A0A557RKJ4-F1
#
_cell.length_a   1.000
_cell.length_b   1.000
_cell.length_c   1.000
_cell.angle_alpha   90.00
_cell.angle_beta   90.00
_cell.angle_gamma   90.00
#
_symmetry.space_group_name_H-M   'P 1'
#
loop_
_entity.id
_entity.type
_entity.pdbx_description
1 polymer ?
#
loop_
_entity_poly.entity_id
_entity_poly.type
_entity_poly.pdbx_seq_one_letter_code
_entity_poly.pdbx_strand_id
1 'polypeptide(L)'
;MNRSSARAKRLSAILSEWRVDPTRALALETSALGTLVEYTMAPPWDGAVDVIEALADEFDVTLDVDLQSLALDDTKPSRLKQEYPLFGTLQESLRTAKSAPDEAAGERARRQILVGLFGGFDGHEVTIYYDQFLEVRRCLARLGTDMPAPDEHWRVTARAAYDAISAKKANEAVAPAELDEWLENFEKLLDGTRGVGERLRDGGGGTPGPRRAMERLDDKDLHAPDFGRSIPRRSGKCRDQTPQPDRADPTLAAPGTDTLTVNLGGTRVEVKAASSDFEAALSIALSETSTTAPKDGRRMARLIVDRAATSAVQSPADASLLSLGRVRDALEVLASEPLDFLTAWLVLTTTIDPERLMRLTQSSARPLDETPHFDGERLTYRLKNGPTAGDDDDDNLMVELVLPPRIAHYLRTWGGERPLAGRRDPIDRQLTYRLGNTPGVTPSLKRLRKTGAYALERLAETRNPAQILSGGFNFGHIVPGTYRRERAGALQALFAEHNETLAAELLKRSAPRNGLRPWLDGLKTPHDNLARPTGSARALAPEDYRGVFEALRSALIQARKAIRRQPKGSSAEAQARIECLRLLAAQTYLAFELGTGARPIAGRALATRVGKGVQSPQHALLLIRDKDSQAYREARVLPVANALGKALDQLNAAVNDCTATIKTAGWPITDARGPGREDLPAWIELKRGQQAVMQVFTNADFARVLADYHIDDPRPSSNATRHTVCTALDRVLDEAAVHAAMGHTGAGGTYFQPESLASLDMGAVKNALADVLHRAGFRLI
;
A
#
# COMPACT_ATOMS: atom_id res chain seq x y z
N MET A 1 -15.33 0.39 47.93
CA MET A 1 -14.70 1.66 47.51
C MET A 1 -14.44 1.60 46.01
N ASN A 2 -15.18 2.39 45.22
CA ASN A 2 -15.35 2.21 43.77
C ASN A 2 -14.42 3.12 42.93
N ARG A 3 -13.67 2.51 42.01
CA ARG A 3 -12.73 3.15 41.06
C ARG A 3 -13.39 4.10 40.02
N SER A 4 -14.71 4.10 39.90
CA SER A 4 -15.48 4.99 39.01
C SER A 4 -15.50 6.46 39.50
N SER A 5 -15.57 6.67 40.83
CA SER A 5 -15.62 8.01 41.42
C SER A 5 -14.32 8.81 41.25
N ALA A 6 -13.16 8.13 41.24
CA ALA A 6 -11.86 8.76 41.03
C ALA A 6 -11.63 9.19 39.57
N ARG A 7 -12.23 8.48 38.60
CA ARG A 7 -12.13 8.82 37.17
C ARG A 7 -13.04 9.99 36.80
N ALA A 8 -14.25 10.05 37.38
CA ALA A 8 -15.16 11.19 37.22
C ALA A 8 -14.60 12.49 37.85
N LYS A 9 -13.95 12.41 39.02
CA LYS A 9 -13.27 13.57 39.63
C LYS A 9 -12.06 14.08 38.83
N ARG A 10 -11.33 13.21 38.12
CA ARG A 10 -10.23 13.63 37.24
C ARG A 10 -10.70 14.27 35.93
N LEU A 11 -11.78 13.76 35.34
CA LEU A 11 -12.38 14.34 34.12
C LEU A 11 -13.08 15.68 34.39
N SER A 12 -13.70 15.85 35.56
CA SER A 12 -14.34 17.12 35.93
C SER A 12 -13.35 18.28 36.10
N ALA A 13 -12.12 18.01 36.54
CA ALA A 13 -11.08 19.04 36.66
C ALA A 13 -10.53 19.49 35.29
N ILE A 14 -10.42 18.56 34.34
CA ILE A 14 -9.99 18.85 32.96
C ILE A 14 -11.08 19.62 32.21
N LEU A 15 -12.34 19.26 32.40
CA LEU A 15 -13.48 19.94 31.76
C LEU A 15 -13.76 21.33 32.35
N SER A 16 -13.39 21.59 33.61
CA SER A 16 -13.46 22.93 34.19
C SER A 16 -12.36 23.87 33.70
N GLU A 17 -11.19 23.34 33.29
CA GLU A 17 -10.14 24.15 32.64
C GLU A 17 -10.50 24.53 31.20
N TRP A 18 -11.42 23.82 30.55
CA TRP A 18 -11.82 24.04 29.16
C TRP A 18 -13.01 25.00 28.98
N ARG A 19 -13.51 25.61 30.06
CA ARG A 19 -14.74 26.42 30.03
C ARG A 19 -14.58 27.92 30.24
N VAL A 20 -13.38 28.48 30.06
CA VAL A 20 -13.20 29.94 30.07
C VAL A 20 -12.33 30.41 28.90
N ASP A 21 -13.00 31.10 27.97
CA ASP A 21 -12.54 32.08 26.97
C ASP A 21 -11.85 31.59 25.66
N PRO A 22 -12.58 31.47 24.52
CA PRO A 22 -12.01 31.19 23.20
C PRO A 22 -11.68 32.51 22.46
N THR A 23 -10.77 33.31 23.02
CA THR A 23 -10.02 34.31 22.26
C THR A 23 -8.58 33.84 22.10
N ARG A 24 -8.36 32.83 21.24
CA ARG A 24 -7.04 32.48 20.69
C ARG A 24 -7.18 31.73 19.38
N ALA A 25 -6.60 32.31 18.33
CA ALA A 25 -6.55 31.79 16.97
C ALA A 25 -5.87 30.40 16.91
N LEU A 26 -6.50 29.46 16.21
CA LEU A 26 -5.93 28.18 15.81
C LEU A 26 -6.10 28.04 14.30
N ALA A 27 -4.99 28.20 13.59
CA ALA A 27 -4.87 27.91 12.16
C ALA A 27 -5.08 26.39 11.93
N LEU A 28 -6.00 26.03 11.05
CA LEU A 28 -6.25 24.65 10.62
C LEU A 28 -6.10 24.55 9.10
N GLU A 29 -5.11 23.78 8.69
CA GLU A 29 -4.59 23.63 7.32
C GLU A 29 -5.51 22.77 6.41
N THR A 30 -5.97 23.43 5.36
CA THR A 30 -6.29 23.07 3.96
C THR A 30 -6.13 21.66 3.33
N SER A 31 -5.81 20.56 4.02
CA SER A 31 -5.53 19.27 3.37
C SER A 31 -6.70 18.28 3.25
N ALA A 32 -7.82 18.46 3.96
CA ALA A 32 -8.85 17.41 4.08
C ALA A 32 -9.95 17.39 3.00
N LEU A 33 -10.11 18.44 2.20
CA LEU A 33 -11.21 18.52 1.22
C LEU A 33 -10.91 17.84 -0.13
N GLY A 34 -9.68 17.37 -0.32
CA GLY A 34 -9.20 16.89 -1.64
C GLY A 34 -9.33 15.43 -1.86
N THR A 35 -9.13 14.72 -0.77
CA THR A 35 -9.46 13.33 -0.67
C THR A 35 -10.98 13.10 -0.80
N LEU A 36 -11.82 14.13 -0.64
CA LEU A 36 -13.29 14.06 -0.72
C LEU A 36 -13.80 13.98 -2.17
N VAL A 37 -13.13 14.70 -3.07
CA VAL A 37 -13.54 14.87 -4.47
C VAL A 37 -13.08 13.67 -5.32
N GLU A 38 -11.95 13.06 -4.97
CA GLU A 38 -11.45 11.86 -5.67
C GLU A 38 -12.32 10.60 -5.44
N TYR A 39 -13.13 10.55 -4.38
CA TYR A 39 -13.90 9.35 -4.02
C TYR A 39 -15.33 9.29 -4.61
N THR A 40 -15.84 10.38 -5.19
CA THR A 40 -17.24 10.45 -5.69
C THR A 40 -17.41 10.16 -7.19
N MET A 41 -16.35 9.76 -7.90
CA MET A 41 -16.29 9.75 -9.37
C MET A 41 -15.85 8.39 -9.97
N ALA A 42 -16.57 7.28 -9.74
CA ALA A 42 -16.88 6.25 -10.78
C ALA A 42 -17.59 4.96 -10.26
N PRO A 43 -18.43 4.28 -11.08
CA PRO A 43 -19.59 3.44 -10.69
C PRO A 43 -19.37 1.90 -10.90
N PRO A 44 -20.34 0.96 -10.60
CA PRO A 44 -21.79 1.20 -10.51
C PRO A 44 -22.65 0.42 -9.46
N TRP A 45 -23.90 0.89 -9.32
CA TRP A 45 -25.15 0.22 -8.85
C TRP A 45 -25.78 0.56 -7.47
N ASP A 46 -27.12 0.72 -7.56
CA ASP A 46 -28.23 0.79 -6.61
C ASP A 46 -28.47 2.01 -5.70
N GLY A 47 -27.46 2.65 -5.11
CA GLY A 47 -27.72 3.81 -4.23
C GLY A 47 -28.01 5.13 -4.95
N ALA A 48 -27.66 5.22 -6.23
CA ALA A 48 -27.81 6.43 -7.03
C ALA A 48 -29.22 6.60 -7.60
N VAL A 49 -29.96 5.50 -7.78
CA VAL A 49 -31.32 5.52 -8.35
C VAL A 49 -32.28 6.19 -7.37
N ASP A 50 -32.28 5.80 -6.09
CA ASP A 50 -33.10 6.44 -5.04
C ASP A 50 -32.77 7.94 -4.87
N VAL A 51 -31.51 8.32 -5.08
CA VAL A 51 -31.04 9.72 -4.98
C VAL A 51 -31.47 10.52 -6.21
N ILE A 52 -31.44 9.92 -7.40
CA ILE A 52 -31.89 10.55 -8.65
C ILE A 52 -33.42 10.68 -8.67
N GLU A 53 -34.15 9.67 -8.18
CA GLU A 53 -35.61 9.71 -8.03
C GLU A 53 -36.02 10.76 -6.97
N ALA A 54 -35.33 10.82 -5.83
CA ALA A 54 -35.60 11.85 -4.81
C ALA A 54 -35.25 13.28 -5.27
N LEU A 55 -34.21 13.44 -6.10
CA LEU A 55 -33.89 14.73 -6.74
C LEU A 55 -34.95 15.09 -7.79
N ALA A 56 -35.40 14.14 -8.61
CA ALA A 56 -36.44 14.38 -9.61
C ALA A 56 -37.78 14.79 -8.98
N ASP A 57 -38.19 14.15 -7.87
CA ASP A 57 -39.36 14.53 -7.07
C ASP A 57 -39.17 15.91 -6.39
N GLU A 58 -37.98 16.23 -5.87
CA GLU A 58 -37.68 17.53 -5.23
C GLU A 58 -37.70 18.71 -6.23
N PHE A 59 -37.59 18.43 -7.54
CA PHE A 59 -37.62 19.41 -8.62
C PHE A 59 -38.84 19.30 -9.57
N ASP A 60 -39.83 18.44 -9.26
CA ASP A 60 -41.05 18.19 -10.07
C ASP A 60 -40.78 17.79 -11.53
N VAL A 61 -39.72 17.01 -11.75
CA VAL A 61 -39.29 16.55 -13.08
C VAL A 61 -39.79 15.14 -13.34
N THR A 62 -40.66 14.94 -14.34
CA THR A 62 -41.16 13.61 -14.72
C THR A 62 -40.10 12.84 -15.51
N LEU A 63 -39.69 11.67 -15.04
CA LEU A 63 -38.73 10.80 -15.72
C LEU A 63 -39.47 9.86 -16.69
N ASP A 64 -39.23 10.01 -18.00
CA ASP A 64 -39.92 9.25 -19.08
C ASP A 64 -39.51 7.76 -19.20
N VAL A 65 -38.62 7.28 -18.33
CA VAL A 65 -38.09 5.92 -18.35
C VAL A 65 -38.25 5.31 -16.96
N ASP A 66 -38.87 4.13 -16.90
CA ASP A 66 -38.92 3.33 -15.68
C ASP A 66 -37.51 2.79 -15.38
N LEU A 67 -36.77 3.52 -14.54
CA LEU A 67 -35.38 3.21 -14.14
C LEU A 67 -35.28 1.87 -13.39
N GLN A 68 -36.37 1.39 -12.79
CA GLN A 68 -36.42 0.09 -12.11
C GLN A 68 -36.59 -1.07 -13.11
N SER A 69 -37.13 -0.82 -14.31
CA SER A 69 -37.28 -1.83 -15.37
C SER A 69 -35.97 -2.20 -16.08
N LEU A 70 -34.89 -1.45 -15.85
CA LEU A 70 -33.56 -1.67 -16.44
C LEU A 70 -32.72 -2.76 -15.75
N ALA A 71 -33.28 -3.45 -14.74
CA ALA A 71 -32.77 -4.64 -14.04
C ALA A 71 -31.30 -5.00 -14.30
N LEU A 72 -30.39 -4.46 -13.48
CA LEU A 72 -29.08 -5.08 -13.25
C LEU A 72 -29.01 -5.46 -11.77
N ASP A 73 -28.75 -6.74 -11.53
CA ASP A 73 -28.97 -7.49 -10.29
C ASP A 73 -28.23 -6.94 -9.04
N ASP A 74 -29.00 -6.79 -7.96
CA ASP A 74 -28.76 -7.16 -6.56
C ASP A 74 -27.32 -7.11 -6.01
N THR A 75 -26.83 -5.95 -5.52
CA THR A 75 -25.94 -5.91 -4.34
C THR A 75 -26.05 -4.61 -3.50
N LYS A 76 -26.19 -4.78 -2.17
CA LYS A 76 -26.75 -3.81 -1.21
C LYS A 76 -25.90 -2.59 -0.77
N PRO A 77 -26.54 -1.44 -0.46
CA PRO A 77 -25.91 -0.15 -0.07
C PRO A 77 -25.25 -0.03 1.32
N SER A 78 -25.11 -1.11 2.10
CA SER A 78 -24.52 -1.01 3.46
C SER A 78 -22.99 -0.99 3.50
N ARG A 79 -22.31 -1.39 2.43
CA ARG A 79 -20.83 -1.41 2.34
C ARG A 79 -20.22 -0.02 2.09
N LEU A 80 -20.87 0.82 1.29
CA LEU A 80 -20.35 2.13 0.88
C LEU A 80 -20.20 3.13 2.05
N LYS A 81 -21.09 3.10 3.04
CA LYS A 81 -20.96 3.94 4.27
C LYS A 81 -19.78 3.54 5.16
N GLN A 82 -19.28 2.31 5.02
CA GLN A 82 -18.14 1.79 5.77
C GLN A 82 -16.81 1.94 5.00
N GLU A 83 -16.88 1.94 3.67
CA GLU A 83 -15.71 2.03 2.78
C GLU A 83 -15.33 3.48 2.42
N TYR A 84 -16.27 4.44 2.48
CA TYR A 84 -16.04 5.84 2.10
C TYR A 84 -16.61 6.84 3.13
N PRO A 85 -15.94 7.03 4.29
CA PRO A 85 -16.40 7.89 5.38
C PRO A 85 -16.63 9.35 4.97
N LEU A 86 -15.89 9.80 3.95
CA LEU A 86 -15.94 11.14 3.37
C LEU A 86 -17.24 11.38 2.54
N PHE A 87 -17.76 10.37 1.85
CA PHE A 87 -19.08 10.41 1.21
C PHE A 87 -20.19 10.45 2.25
N GLY A 88 -20.06 9.66 3.32
CA GLY A 88 -20.96 9.72 4.48
C GLY A 88 -20.98 11.09 5.16
N THR A 89 -19.84 11.78 5.23
CA THR A 89 -19.71 13.12 5.82
C THR A 89 -20.24 14.23 4.90
N LEU A 90 -20.02 14.13 3.57
CA LEU A 90 -20.69 14.98 2.56
C LEU A 90 -22.20 14.85 2.61
N GLN A 91 -22.70 13.61 2.69
CA GLN A 91 -24.12 13.28 2.81
C GLN A 91 -24.69 13.79 4.15
N GLU A 92 -23.92 13.72 5.23
CA GLU A 92 -24.29 14.24 6.55
C GLU A 92 -24.27 15.78 6.58
N SER A 93 -23.33 16.46 5.92
CA SER A 93 -23.25 17.93 5.77
C SER A 93 -24.35 18.50 4.86
N LEU A 94 -24.67 17.80 3.77
CA LEU A 94 -25.81 18.12 2.91
C LEU A 94 -27.15 17.86 3.66
N ARG A 95 -27.22 16.84 4.53
CA ARG A 95 -28.37 16.59 5.44
C ARG A 95 -28.48 17.61 6.58
N THR A 96 -27.38 18.02 7.21
CA THR A 96 -27.39 19.00 8.31
C THR A 96 -27.67 20.42 7.81
N ALA A 97 -27.36 20.74 6.55
CA ALA A 97 -27.80 21.98 5.91
C ALA A 97 -29.31 22.01 5.59
N LYS A 98 -29.98 20.85 5.49
CA LYS A 98 -31.46 20.75 5.43
C LYS A 98 -32.13 21.24 6.73
N SER A 99 -31.35 21.45 7.80
CA SER A 99 -31.82 21.84 9.14
C SER A 99 -31.35 23.22 9.64
N ALA A 100 -30.66 24.04 8.83
CA ALA A 100 -30.19 25.37 9.23
C ALA A 100 -30.95 26.49 8.47
N PRO A 101 -31.85 27.25 9.12
CA PRO A 101 -32.44 28.46 8.56
C PRO A 101 -31.48 29.66 8.70
N ASP A 102 -31.42 30.48 7.65
CA ASP A 102 -30.95 31.89 7.60
C ASP A 102 -29.50 32.27 7.15
N GLU A 103 -28.59 31.34 6.80
CA GLU A 103 -27.31 31.70 6.11
C GLU A 103 -27.38 31.62 4.56
N ALA A 104 -28.58 31.69 4.00
CA ALA A 104 -28.90 31.05 2.72
C ALA A 104 -28.36 31.71 1.44
N ALA A 105 -28.10 33.02 1.37
CA ALA A 105 -27.83 33.69 0.08
C ALA A 105 -26.35 33.59 -0.36
N GLY A 106 -25.40 33.94 0.51
CA GLY A 106 -23.97 33.87 0.20
C GLY A 106 -23.50 32.44 -0.04
N GLU A 107 -24.05 31.47 0.71
CA GLU A 107 -23.73 30.06 0.51
C GLU A 107 -24.34 29.51 -0.80
N ARG A 108 -25.52 30.00 -1.20
CA ARG A 108 -26.09 29.71 -2.54
C ARG A 108 -25.22 30.27 -3.67
N ALA A 109 -24.73 31.51 -3.55
CA ALA A 109 -23.84 32.12 -4.53
C ALA A 109 -22.52 31.36 -4.68
N ARG A 110 -21.90 30.95 -3.56
CA ARG A 110 -20.67 30.13 -3.60
C ARG A 110 -20.90 28.80 -4.31
N ARG A 111 -21.99 28.10 -4.00
CA ARG A 111 -22.34 26.84 -4.66
C ARG A 111 -22.54 27.03 -6.16
N GLN A 112 -23.27 28.07 -6.54
CA GLN A 112 -23.54 28.38 -7.93
C GLN A 112 -22.25 28.64 -8.73
N ILE A 113 -21.30 29.42 -8.17
CA ILE A 113 -20.00 29.68 -8.81
C ILE A 113 -19.19 28.39 -8.96
N LEU A 114 -19.09 27.59 -7.90
CA LEU A 114 -18.28 26.37 -7.91
C LEU A 114 -18.86 25.30 -8.84
N VAL A 115 -20.18 25.11 -8.84
CA VAL A 115 -20.85 24.20 -9.78
C VAL A 115 -20.71 24.70 -11.22
N GLY A 116 -20.83 26.00 -11.43
CA GLY A 116 -20.73 26.60 -12.76
C GLY A 116 -19.33 26.49 -13.39
N LEU A 117 -18.27 26.72 -12.61
CA LEU A 117 -16.89 26.58 -13.07
C LEU A 117 -16.50 25.11 -13.26
N PHE A 118 -16.78 24.27 -12.27
CA PHE A 118 -16.15 22.96 -12.15
C PHE A 118 -17.08 21.79 -12.51
N GLY A 119 -18.38 22.04 -12.72
CA GLY A 119 -19.37 20.99 -12.99
C GLY A 119 -19.23 20.28 -14.33
N GLY A 120 -18.42 20.80 -15.26
CA GLY A 120 -18.23 20.25 -16.62
C GLY A 120 -16.97 19.38 -16.81
N PHE A 121 -16.37 18.86 -15.74
CA PHE A 121 -15.09 18.13 -15.82
C PHE A 121 -15.20 16.78 -16.54
N ASP A 122 -14.25 16.49 -17.44
CA ASP A 122 -14.23 15.29 -18.28
C ASP A 122 -13.24 14.19 -17.82
N GLY A 123 -12.48 14.44 -16.74
CA GLY A 123 -11.61 13.43 -16.10
C GLY A 123 -10.11 13.58 -16.33
N HIS A 124 -9.64 14.60 -17.06
CA HIS A 124 -8.20 14.79 -17.33
C HIS A 124 -7.48 15.65 -16.26
N GLU A 125 -6.29 15.23 -15.82
CA GLU A 125 -5.42 15.95 -14.84
C GLU A 125 -6.14 16.36 -13.52
N VAL A 126 -6.78 15.39 -12.86
CA VAL A 126 -7.57 15.50 -11.61
C VAL A 126 -6.90 16.32 -10.50
N THR A 127 -5.58 16.25 -10.38
CA THR A 127 -4.83 17.02 -9.38
C THR A 127 -4.90 18.54 -9.63
N ILE A 128 -4.78 18.98 -10.88
CA ILE A 128 -4.84 20.42 -11.24
C ILE A 128 -6.26 20.95 -11.14
N TYR A 129 -7.24 20.13 -11.52
CA TYR A 129 -8.65 20.41 -11.29
C TYR A 129 -8.93 20.71 -9.81
N TYR A 130 -8.40 19.86 -8.93
CA TYR A 130 -8.58 19.98 -7.49
C TYR A 130 -7.86 21.22 -6.91
N ASP A 131 -6.64 21.50 -7.36
CA ASP A 131 -5.89 22.69 -6.93
C ASP A 131 -6.62 23.98 -7.31
N GLN A 132 -7.09 24.10 -8.56
CA GLN A 132 -7.89 25.23 -9.04
C GLN A 132 -9.19 25.41 -8.24
N PHE A 133 -9.88 24.32 -7.92
CA PHE A 133 -11.12 24.36 -7.11
C PHE A 133 -10.85 24.90 -5.71
N LEU A 134 -9.76 24.46 -5.08
CA LEU A 134 -9.36 24.97 -3.76
C LEU A 134 -8.99 26.45 -3.79
N GLU A 135 -8.25 26.89 -4.79
CA GLU A 135 -7.85 28.29 -4.97
C GLU A 135 -9.09 29.18 -5.07
N VAL A 136 -10.02 28.85 -5.97
CA VAL A 136 -11.29 29.59 -6.13
C VAL A 136 -12.11 29.56 -4.84
N ARG A 137 -12.24 28.41 -4.18
CA ARG A 137 -12.97 28.31 -2.91
C ARG A 137 -12.35 29.18 -1.80
N ARG A 138 -11.02 29.21 -1.70
CA ARG A 138 -10.31 30.06 -0.72
C ARG A 138 -10.54 31.54 -1.03
N CYS A 139 -10.50 31.94 -2.30
CA CYS A 139 -10.87 33.27 -2.75
C CYS A 139 -12.30 33.64 -2.29
N LEU A 140 -13.29 32.79 -2.57
CA LEU A 140 -14.70 33.04 -2.21
C LEU A 140 -14.94 33.05 -0.69
N ALA A 141 -14.22 32.23 0.08
CA ALA A 141 -14.36 32.19 1.54
C ALA A 141 -13.95 33.51 2.21
N ARG A 142 -13.03 34.29 1.61
CA ARG A 142 -12.61 35.61 2.15
C ARG A 142 -13.69 36.68 2.10
N LEU A 143 -14.70 36.50 1.25
CA LEU A 143 -15.84 37.39 1.24
C LEU A 143 -16.73 37.18 2.46
N GLY A 144 -16.76 35.98 3.07
CA GLY A 144 -17.57 35.76 4.27
C GLY A 144 -19.04 36.15 4.04
N THR A 145 -19.53 37.12 4.81
CA THR A 145 -20.86 37.73 4.67
C THR A 145 -20.97 38.71 3.49
N ASP A 146 -19.86 39.22 2.96
CA ASP A 146 -19.77 40.16 1.81
C ASP A 146 -19.95 39.45 0.45
N MET A 147 -20.45 38.21 0.47
CA MET A 147 -20.63 37.42 -0.74
C MET A 147 -21.76 38.02 -1.60
N PRO A 148 -21.55 38.27 -2.91
CA PRO A 148 -22.61 38.75 -3.78
C PRO A 148 -23.79 37.76 -3.80
N ALA A 149 -25.00 38.30 -3.96
CA ALA A 149 -26.19 37.48 -4.11
C ALA A 149 -26.09 36.60 -5.38
N PRO A 150 -26.65 35.38 -5.36
CA PRO A 150 -26.67 34.53 -6.54
C PRO A 150 -27.48 35.20 -7.65
N ASP A 151 -26.95 35.17 -8.86
CA ASP A 151 -27.58 35.72 -10.07
C ASP A 151 -28.23 34.57 -10.86
N GLU A 152 -28.95 34.83 -11.95
CA GLU A 152 -29.42 33.77 -12.86
C GLU A 152 -28.23 33.08 -13.55
N HIS A 153 -27.13 33.81 -13.78
CA HIS A 153 -25.93 33.29 -14.41
C HIS A 153 -24.73 33.29 -13.47
N TRP A 154 -24.22 32.10 -13.17
CA TRP A 154 -23.14 31.89 -12.20
C TRP A 154 -21.88 32.72 -12.50
N ARG A 155 -21.59 33.01 -13.77
CA ARG A 155 -20.45 33.84 -14.20
C ARG A 155 -20.56 35.28 -13.73
N VAL A 156 -21.77 35.83 -13.68
CA VAL A 156 -22.02 37.20 -13.20
C VAL A 156 -21.74 37.27 -11.70
N THR A 157 -22.26 36.30 -10.93
CA THR A 157 -21.97 36.16 -9.50
C THR A 157 -20.47 35.93 -9.24
N ALA A 158 -19.81 35.13 -10.08
CA ALA A 158 -18.38 34.85 -9.96
C ALA A 158 -17.50 36.06 -10.25
N ARG A 159 -17.86 36.87 -11.26
CA ARG A 159 -17.14 38.11 -11.59
C ARG A 159 -17.31 39.16 -10.50
N ALA A 160 -18.53 39.34 -10.00
CA ALA A 160 -18.79 40.22 -8.86
C ALA A 160 -18.01 39.78 -7.60
N ALA A 161 -17.87 38.47 -7.39
CA ALA A 161 -17.07 37.94 -6.29
C ALA A 161 -15.57 38.20 -6.49
N TYR A 162 -15.05 37.96 -7.70
CA TYR A 162 -13.67 38.27 -8.06
C TYR A 162 -13.34 39.75 -7.84
N ASP A 163 -14.17 40.66 -8.34
CA ASP A 163 -13.98 42.11 -8.20
C ASP A 163 -14.02 42.55 -6.74
N ALA A 164 -14.92 41.99 -5.94
CA ALA A 164 -15.01 42.26 -4.51
C ALA A 164 -13.75 41.79 -3.74
N ILE A 165 -13.17 40.64 -4.11
CA ILE A 165 -11.95 40.13 -3.49
C ILE A 165 -10.74 40.99 -3.90
N SER A 166 -10.65 41.37 -5.18
CA SER A 166 -9.60 42.27 -5.69
C SER A 166 -9.66 43.65 -5.03
N ALA A 167 -10.85 44.21 -4.82
CA ALA A 167 -11.04 45.46 -4.09
C ALA A 167 -10.71 45.34 -2.59
N LYS A 168 -11.06 44.21 -1.96
CA LYS A 168 -10.72 43.94 -0.55
C LYS A 168 -9.21 43.80 -0.35
N LYS A 169 -8.51 43.15 -1.29
CA LYS A 169 -7.05 43.03 -1.29
C LYS A 169 -6.35 44.39 -1.36
N ALA A 170 -6.85 45.32 -2.18
CA ALA A 170 -6.28 46.67 -2.30
C ALA A 170 -6.29 47.46 -0.98
N ASN A 171 -7.15 47.08 -0.03
CA ASN A 171 -7.30 47.72 1.28
C ASN A 171 -6.67 46.92 2.44
N GLU A 172 -6.13 45.71 2.20
CA GLU A 172 -5.50 44.86 3.21
C GLU A 172 -3.98 45.09 3.25
N ALA A 173 -3.45 45.64 4.37
CA ALA A 173 -2.03 45.96 4.53
C ALA A 173 -1.10 44.72 4.58
N VAL A 174 -1.65 43.52 4.79
CA VAL A 174 -0.90 42.24 4.84
C VAL A 174 -1.75 41.16 4.17
N ALA A 175 -1.86 41.20 2.84
CA ALA A 175 -2.40 40.07 2.08
C ALA A 175 -1.36 38.92 2.01
N PRO A 176 -1.78 37.64 2.02
CA PRO A 176 -0.88 36.52 1.78
C PRO A 176 -0.22 36.62 0.41
N ALA A 177 1.08 36.30 0.31
CA ALA A 177 1.84 36.38 -0.95
C ALA A 177 1.24 35.53 -2.10
N GLU A 178 0.47 34.50 -1.76
CA GLU A 178 -0.16 33.56 -2.70
C GLU A 178 -1.52 34.06 -3.25
N LEU A 179 -2.09 35.13 -2.69
CA LEU A 179 -3.41 35.65 -3.11
C LEU A 179 -3.38 36.28 -4.51
N ASP A 180 -2.24 36.85 -4.92
CA ASP A 180 -2.02 37.31 -6.29
C ASP A 180 -2.18 36.17 -7.30
N GLU A 181 -1.53 35.04 -7.03
CA GLU A 181 -1.56 33.86 -7.88
C GLU A 181 -2.95 33.22 -7.95
N TRP A 182 -3.67 33.13 -6.81
CA TRP A 182 -5.03 32.57 -6.79
C TRP A 182 -6.04 33.45 -7.51
N LEU A 183 -5.91 34.78 -7.41
CA LEU A 183 -6.76 35.71 -8.16
C LEU A 183 -6.46 35.63 -9.66
N GLU A 184 -5.20 35.59 -10.05
CA GLU A 184 -4.82 35.43 -11.45
C GLU A 184 -5.36 34.11 -12.04
N ASN A 185 -5.31 33.01 -11.28
CA ASN A 185 -5.90 31.74 -11.70
C ASN A 185 -7.43 31.79 -11.78
N PHE A 186 -8.08 32.43 -10.81
CA PHE A 186 -9.54 32.61 -10.82
C PHE A 186 -9.99 33.43 -12.04
N GLU A 187 -9.29 34.52 -12.36
CA GLU A 187 -9.55 35.35 -13.55
C GLU A 187 -9.39 34.57 -14.85
N LYS A 188 -8.30 33.81 -15.01
CA LYS A 188 -8.05 32.99 -16.20
C LYS A 188 -9.13 31.93 -16.44
N LEU A 189 -9.66 31.33 -15.36
CA LEU A 189 -10.78 30.39 -15.43
C LEU A 189 -12.11 31.07 -15.80
N LEU A 190 -12.34 32.30 -15.30
CA LEU A 190 -13.54 33.08 -15.64
C LEU A 190 -13.53 33.52 -17.10
N ASP A 191 -12.38 33.95 -17.61
CA ASP A 191 -12.22 34.43 -18.99
C ASP A 191 -12.10 33.27 -19.99
N GLY A 192 -12.02 32.02 -19.52
CA GLY A 192 -11.86 30.83 -20.37
C GLY A 192 -10.51 30.76 -21.09
N THR A 193 -9.53 31.57 -20.69
CA THR A 193 -8.16 31.54 -21.22
C THR A 193 -7.37 30.33 -20.70
N ARG A 194 -7.91 29.67 -19.66
CA ARG A 194 -7.44 28.39 -19.12
C ARG A 194 -8.66 27.51 -18.85
N GLY A 195 -8.63 26.26 -19.31
CA GLY A 195 -9.63 25.26 -18.95
C GLY A 195 -9.46 24.76 -17.52
N VAL A 196 -10.57 24.33 -16.93
CA VAL A 196 -10.57 23.64 -15.64
C VAL A 196 -9.89 22.27 -15.81
N GLY A 197 -8.83 22.02 -15.04
CA GLY A 197 -7.93 20.86 -15.18
C GLY A 197 -6.72 21.08 -16.09
N GLU A 198 -6.58 22.23 -16.76
CA GLU A 198 -5.47 22.47 -17.70
C GLU A 198 -4.27 23.17 -17.03
N ARG A 199 -3.03 22.85 -17.45
CA ARG A 199 -1.81 23.54 -17.00
C ARG A 199 -1.65 24.92 -17.66
N LEU A 200 -1.15 25.89 -16.88
CA LEU A 200 -0.60 27.12 -17.43
C LEU A 200 0.65 26.80 -18.26
N ARG A 201 0.64 27.17 -19.55
CA ARG A 201 1.86 27.12 -20.37
C ARG A 201 2.69 28.36 -20.06
N ASP A 202 3.82 28.18 -19.39
CA ASP A 202 4.84 29.22 -19.31
C ASP A 202 5.42 29.45 -20.71
N GLY A 203 5.35 30.71 -21.16
CA GLY A 203 5.49 31.10 -22.56
C GLY A 203 6.84 30.78 -23.19
N GLY A 204 6.81 30.01 -24.28
CA GLY A 204 7.78 30.04 -25.37
C GLY A 204 7.06 30.51 -26.64
N GLY A 205 7.49 31.64 -27.20
CA GLY A 205 6.80 32.35 -28.28
C GLY A 205 6.51 31.49 -29.52
N GLY A 206 5.24 31.49 -29.92
CA GLY A 206 4.75 30.92 -31.17
C GLY A 206 3.27 31.26 -31.33
N THR A 207 2.95 31.99 -32.39
CA THR A 207 1.64 32.57 -32.79
C THR A 207 0.45 31.61 -32.61
N PRO A 208 -0.76 32.10 -32.24
CA PRO A 208 -1.93 31.26 -32.05
C PRO A 208 -2.50 30.82 -33.40
N GLY A 209 -2.30 29.55 -33.75
CA GLY A 209 -3.01 28.88 -34.85
C GLY A 209 -4.10 27.95 -34.29
N PRO A 210 -5.31 27.92 -34.87
CA PRO A 210 -6.34 26.98 -34.45
C PRO A 210 -5.99 25.60 -35.00
N ARG A 211 -5.97 24.57 -34.15
CA ARG A 211 -5.96 23.17 -34.61
C ARG A 211 -7.24 22.47 -34.15
N ARG A 212 -8.14 22.32 -35.13
CA ARG A 212 -9.21 21.32 -35.19
C ARG A 212 -8.66 19.96 -35.68
N ALA A 213 -9.26 18.91 -35.11
CA ALA A 213 -9.66 17.62 -35.70
C ALA A 213 -8.63 16.50 -35.95
N MET A 214 -8.86 15.33 -35.32
CA MET A 214 -9.41 14.08 -35.90
C MET A 214 -9.40 13.00 -34.80
N GLU A 215 -10.36 12.09 -34.62
CA GLU A 215 -11.30 11.46 -35.56
C GLU A 215 -12.52 10.90 -34.77
N ARG A 216 -13.74 11.23 -35.21
CA ARG A 216 -15.01 10.62 -34.78
C ARG A 216 -15.49 9.71 -35.91
N LEU A 217 -16.11 8.58 -35.53
CA LEU A 217 -16.94 7.74 -36.40
C LEU A 217 -17.95 8.58 -37.19
N ASP A 218 -18.09 8.29 -38.48
CA ASP A 218 -18.86 9.07 -39.45
C ASP A 218 -20.37 8.79 -39.34
N ASP A 219 -21.19 9.85 -39.40
CA ASP A 219 -22.67 9.85 -39.31
C ASP A 219 -23.39 9.09 -40.46
N LYS A 220 -22.66 8.50 -41.41
CA LYS A 220 -23.24 7.71 -42.51
C LYS A 220 -23.61 6.29 -42.09
N ASP A 221 -22.98 5.75 -41.05
CA ASP A 221 -23.24 4.37 -40.59
C ASP A 221 -24.48 4.28 -39.68
N LEU A 222 -24.93 5.40 -39.11
CA LEU A 222 -26.10 5.49 -38.22
C LEU A 222 -27.45 5.61 -38.94
N HIS A 223 -27.46 5.79 -40.27
CA HIS A 223 -28.68 6.00 -41.05
C HIS A 223 -29.00 4.89 -42.07
N ALA A 224 -28.36 3.73 -41.97
CA ALA A 224 -28.77 2.56 -42.73
C ALA A 224 -30.15 2.05 -42.21
N PRO A 225 -31.20 1.96 -43.06
CA PRO A 225 -32.57 1.64 -42.64
C PRO A 225 -32.76 0.21 -42.08
N ASP A 226 -31.70 -0.60 -42.05
CA ASP A 226 -31.75 -2.01 -41.63
C ASP A 226 -31.06 -2.26 -40.28
N PHE A 227 -30.47 -1.23 -39.65
CA PHE A 227 -29.77 -1.36 -38.37
C PHE A 227 -30.76 -1.35 -37.20
N GLY A 228 -31.13 -2.54 -36.71
CA GLY A 228 -31.98 -2.73 -35.52
C GLY A 228 -33.00 -3.88 -35.60
N ARG A 229 -33.09 -4.62 -36.71
CA ARG A 229 -34.09 -5.70 -36.88
C ARG A 229 -33.51 -7.10 -36.78
N SER A 230 -32.96 -7.48 -35.64
CA SER A 230 -32.91 -8.90 -35.23
C SER A 230 -32.21 -9.07 -33.88
N ILE A 231 -32.93 -9.12 -32.75
CA ILE A 231 -32.78 -10.13 -31.65
C ILE A 231 -34.11 -10.14 -30.83
N PRO A 232 -34.67 -11.31 -30.44
CA PRO A 232 -36.05 -11.44 -29.94
C PRO A 232 -36.20 -11.28 -28.41
N ARG A 233 -37.35 -10.74 -27.98
CA ARG A 233 -37.83 -10.69 -26.58
C ARG A 233 -38.25 -12.08 -26.08
N ARG A 234 -37.87 -12.44 -24.84
CA ARG A 234 -38.58 -13.43 -24.02
C ARG A 234 -38.78 -12.90 -22.59
N SER A 235 -40.04 -12.94 -22.16
CA SER A 235 -40.57 -12.43 -20.90
C SER A 235 -40.54 -13.48 -19.78
N GLY A 236 -40.37 -13.05 -18.53
CA GLY A 236 -40.47 -13.89 -17.33
C GLY A 236 -40.83 -13.07 -16.09
N LYS A 237 -42.03 -13.31 -15.55
CA LYS A 237 -42.79 -12.56 -14.53
C LYS A 237 -42.17 -12.44 -13.13
N CYS A 238 -42.43 -11.29 -12.50
CA CYS A 238 -42.23 -10.88 -11.10
C CYS A 238 -43.09 -11.70 -10.09
N ARG A 239 -42.63 -11.78 -8.82
CA ARG A 239 -43.43 -12.26 -7.67
C ARG A 239 -43.08 -11.50 -6.38
N ASP A 240 -44.12 -11.19 -5.62
CA ASP A 240 -44.24 -10.16 -4.57
C ASP A 240 -43.36 -10.28 -3.31
N GLN A 241 -43.06 -9.10 -2.74
CA GLN A 241 -42.36 -8.86 -1.47
C GLN A 241 -43.24 -9.12 -0.23
N THR A 242 -42.63 -9.46 0.91
CA THR A 242 -43.26 -9.54 2.24
C THR A 242 -42.54 -8.60 3.23
N PRO A 243 -43.20 -8.06 4.27
CA PRO A 243 -42.72 -6.89 5.04
C PRO A 243 -41.62 -7.21 6.07
N GLN A 244 -40.68 -6.29 6.27
CA GLN A 244 -39.69 -6.30 7.36
C GLN A 244 -40.30 -5.78 8.69
N PRO A 245 -40.08 -6.45 9.84
CA PRO A 245 -40.27 -5.85 11.18
C PRO A 245 -38.95 -5.32 11.79
N ASP A 246 -39.12 -4.34 12.68
CA ASP A 246 -38.09 -3.49 13.31
C ASP A 246 -36.93 -4.22 14.01
N ARG A 247 -35.73 -3.66 13.85
CA ARG A 247 -34.47 -4.08 14.51
C ARG A 247 -34.47 -3.64 15.98
N ALA A 248 -34.50 -4.61 16.90
CA ALA A 248 -34.07 -4.40 18.27
C ALA A 248 -32.54 -4.60 18.40
N ASP A 249 -31.90 -3.69 19.13
CA ASP A 249 -30.47 -3.61 19.43
C ASP A 249 -30.03 -4.76 20.37
N PRO A 250 -28.97 -5.55 20.07
CA PRO A 250 -28.40 -6.48 21.03
C PRO A 250 -27.23 -5.84 21.78
N THR A 251 -27.43 -5.61 23.07
CA THR A 251 -26.40 -5.21 24.03
C THR A 251 -25.43 -6.37 24.29
N LEU A 252 -24.13 -6.05 24.34
CA LEU A 252 -23.00 -6.96 24.57
C LEU A 252 -23.15 -7.79 25.86
N ALA A 253 -23.12 -9.13 25.74
CA ALA A 253 -22.99 -10.04 26.88
C ALA A 253 -21.53 -10.52 27.04
N ALA A 254 -21.10 -10.66 28.29
CA ALA A 254 -19.76 -11.08 28.71
C ALA A 254 -19.54 -12.60 28.55
N PRO A 255 -18.28 -13.09 28.51
CA PRO A 255 -17.96 -14.49 28.23
C PRO A 255 -18.40 -15.41 29.37
N GLY A 256 -19.19 -16.45 29.06
CA GLY A 256 -19.50 -17.53 30.00
C GLY A 256 -20.98 -17.88 30.22
N THR A 257 -21.92 -17.23 29.52
CA THR A 257 -23.35 -17.61 29.58
C THR A 257 -23.97 -17.60 28.17
N ASP A 258 -23.62 -18.61 27.37
CA ASP A 258 -24.01 -18.67 25.96
C ASP A 258 -25.38 -19.32 25.80
N THR A 259 -26.43 -18.58 26.14
CA THR A 259 -27.79 -18.84 25.64
C THR A 259 -28.26 -17.62 24.88
N LEU A 260 -28.18 -17.65 23.55
CA LEU A 260 -28.62 -16.54 22.71
C LEU A 260 -30.09 -16.78 22.36
N THR A 261 -30.96 -15.88 22.84
CA THR A 261 -32.41 -15.97 22.60
C THR A 261 -32.78 -15.01 21.48
N VAL A 262 -33.22 -15.54 20.34
CA VAL A 262 -33.68 -14.71 19.21
C VAL A 262 -35.18 -14.90 19.01
N ASN A 263 -35.91 -13.78 18.94
CA ASN A 263 -37.31 -13.76 18.55
C ASN A 263 -37.43 -13.35 17.08
N LEU A 264 -37.93 -14.25 16.24
CA LEU A 264 -38.20 -14.00 14.83
C LEU A 264 -39.62 -14.47 14.51
N GLY A 265 -40.50 -13.54 14.15
CA GLY A 265 -41.89 -13.84 13.76
C GLY A 265 -42.70 -14.57 14.84
N GLY A 266 -42.53 -14.21 16.11
CA GLY A 266 -43.25 -14.82 17.23
C GLY A 266 -42.70 -16.17 17.70
N THR A 267 -41.70 -16.74 17.02
CA THR A 267 -41.04 -17.98 17.46
C THR A 267 -39.79 -17.65 18.27
N ARG A 268 -39.73 -18.15 19.51
CA ARG A 268 -38.59 -17.99 20.41
C ARG A 268 -37.61 -19.15 20.22
N VAL A 269 -36.37 -18.84 19.86
CA VAL A 269 -35.33 -19.84 19.63
C VAL A 269 -34.24 -19.68 20.68
N GLU A 270 -33.93 -20.78 21.38
CA GLU A 270 -32.80 -20.86 22.30
C GLU A 270 -31.62 -21.52 21.60
N VAL A 271 -30.51 -20.77 21.47
CA VAL A 271 -29.25 -21.29 20.97
C VAL A 271 -28.32 -21.47 22.17
N LYS A 272 -28.02 -22.72 22.53
CA LYS A 272 -27.02 -23.06 23.55
C LYS A 272 -25.71 -23.42 22.89
N ALA A 273 -24.66 -22.63 23.15
CA ALA A 273 -23.30 -23.03 22.79
C ALA A 273 -22.77 -23.95 23.89
N ALA A 274 -22.54 -25.21 23.57
CA ALA A 274 -21.91 -26.13 24.50
C ALA A 274 -20.38 -26.05 24.33
N SER A 275 -19.71 -25.38 25.27
CA SER A 275 -18.26 -25.43 25.51
C SER A 275 -17.34 -24.72 24.51
N SER A 276 -16.17 -24.33 25.01
CA SER A 276 -15.08 -23.54 24.39
C SER A 276 -14.29 -24.23 23.27
N ASP A 277 -14.83 -25.29 22.67
CA ASP A 277 -14.19 -26.00 21.56
C ASP A 277 -14.85 -25.60 20.24
N PHE A 278 -14.04 -25.11 19.31
CA PHE A 278 -14.43 -24.57 17.99
C PHE A 278 -15.14 -25.60 17.06
N GLU A 279 -15.29 -26.86 17.49
CA GLU A 279 -15.90 -27.96 16.72
C GLU A 279 -17.19 -28.55 17.35
N ALA A 280 -17.76 -27.99 18.42
CA ALA A 280 -19.02 -28.51 18.97
C ALA A 280 -20.24 -28.18 18.08
N ALA A 281 -21.00 -29.20 17.68
CA ALA A 281 -22.20 -29.05 16.85
C ALA A 281 -23.22 -28.12 17.52
N LEU A 282 -23.62 -27.05 16.82
CA LEU A 282 -24.65 -26.11 17.26
C LEU A 282 -25.99 -26.83 17.36
N SER A 283 -26.47 -27.10 18.58
CA SER A 283 -27.81 -27.66 18.79
C SER A 283 -28.84 -26.53 18.85
N ILE A 284 -29.67 -26.41 17.82
CA ILE A 284 -30.77 -25.45 17.78
C ILE A 284 -32.06 -26.18 18.20
N ALA A 285 -32.61 -25.81 19.36
CA ALA A 285 -33.90 -26.29 19.81
C ALA A 285 -34.95 -25.18 19.59
N LEU A 286 -36.01 -25.51 18.85
CA LEU A 286 -37.20 -24.65 18.78
C LEU A 286 -37.95 -24.83 20.09
N SER A 287 -38.16 -23.74 20.84
CA SER A 287 -38.74 -23.81 22.19
C SER A 287 -40.24 -24.14 22.21
N GLU A 288 -40.91 -24.06 21.05
CA GLU A 288 -42.33 -24.41 20.89
C GLU A 288 -42.56 -25.23 19.62
N THR A 289 -43.59 -26.09 19.63
CA THR A 289 -44.03 -26.88 18.47
C THR A 289 -44.44 -25.95 17.33
N SER A 290 -43.53 -25.77 16.38
CA SER A 290 -43.74 -24.92 15.21
C SER A 290 -44.95 -25.39 14.39
N THR A 291 -45.86 -24.47 14.08
CA THR A 291 -46.98 -24.69 13.15
C THR A 291 -46.56 -24.61 11.68
N THR A 292 -45.28 -24.39 11.39
CA THR A 292 -44.76 -24.27 10.03
C THR A 292 -44.44 -25.63 9.41
N ALA A 293 -44.58 -25.74 8.08
CA ALA A 293 -44.26 -26.98 7.38
C ALA A 293 -42.77 -27.36 7.57
N PRO A 294 -42.41 -28.66 7.66
CA PRO A 294 -41.04 -29.10 7.94
C PRO A 294 -39.97 -28.53 6.98
N LYS A 295 -40.36 -28.17 5.76
CA LYS A 295 -39.49 -27.55 4.75
C LYS A 295 -39.13 -26.10 5.11
N ASP A 296 -40.07 -25.34 5.67
CA ASP A 296 -39.87 -23.97 6.09
C ASP A 296 -39.11 -23.90 7.41
N GLY A 297 -39.36 -24.85 8.32
CA GLY A 297 -38.54 -25.04 9.52
C GLY A 297 -37.06 -25.32 9.20
N ARG A 298 -36.77 -26.17 8.19
CA ARG A 298 -35.39 -26.40 7.72
C ARG A 298 -34.77 -25.17 7.07
N ARG A 299 -35.56 -24.37 6.35
CA ARG A 299 -35.10 -23.12 5.71
C ARG A 299 -34.80 -22.04 6.75
N MET A 300 -35.64 -21.93 7.78
CA MET A 300 -35.41 -21.06 8.94
C MET A 300 -34.18 -21.46 9.74
N ALA A 301 -33.98 -22.76 9.99
CA ALA A 301 -32.78 -23.26 10.64
C ALA A 301 -31.50 -22.92 9.86
N ARG A 302 -31.52 -23.04 8.52
CA ARG A 302 -30.39 -22.59 7.67
C ARG A 302 -30.14 -21.09 7.78
N LEU A 303 -31.18 -20.27 7.74
CA LEU A 303 -31.08 -18.82 7.89
C LEU A 303 -30.51 -18.39 9.25
N ILE A 304 -30.84 -19.14 10.31
CA ILE A 304 -30.31 -18.92 11.66
C ILE A 304 -28.84 -19.35 11.74
N VAL A 305 -28.45 -20.48 11.14
CA VAL A 305 -27.05 -20.94 11.06
C VAL A 305 -26.18 -19.97 10.26
N ASP A 306 -26.67 -19.50 9.11
CA ASP A 306 -25.96 -18.54 8.27
C ASP A 306 -25.76 -17.20 8.98
N ARG A 307 -26.76 -16.75 9.77
CA ARG A 307 -26.65 -15.51 10.57
C ARG A 307 -25.79 -15.67 11.82
N ALA A 308 -25.86 -16.80 12.51
CA ALA A 308 -25.01 -17.09 13.68
C ALA A 308 -23.53 -17.21 13.28
N ALA A 309 -23.24 -17.72 12.08
CA ALA A 309 -21.90 -17.72 11.50
C ALA A 309 -21.40 -16.27 11.29
N THR A 310 -22.24 -15.35 10.81
CA THR A 310 -21.81 -13.95 10.59
C THR A 310 -21.56 -13.14 11.87
N SER A 311 -22.10 -13.52 13.02
CA SER A 311 -21.86 -12.83 14.30
C SER A 311 -20.54 -13.21 14.99
N ALA A 312 -19.83 -14.24 14.49
CA ALA A 312 -18.54 -14.70 15.03
C ALA A 312 -17.37 -14.58 14.03
N VAL A 313 -17.58 -14.00 12.84
CA VAL A 313 -16.53 -13.88 11.81
C VAL A 313 -15.59 -12.72 12.16
N GLN A 314 -14.35 -13.06 12.53
CA GLN A 314 -13.20 -12.18 12.29
C GLN A 314 -13.12 -11.95 10.77
N SER A 315 -13.08 -10.70 10.31
CA SER A 315 -12.84 -10.24 8.93
C SER A 315 -13.63 -10.87 7.74
N PRO A 316 -14.21 -10.07 6.80
CA PRO A 316 -14.74 -10.54 5.52
C PRO A 316 -13.73 -11.34 4.65
N ALA A 317 -12.43 -11.20 4.89
CA ALA A 317 -11.40 -11.99 4.21
C ALA A 317 -11.50 -13.49 4.54
N ASP A 318 -11.96 -13.84 5.74
CA ASP A 318 -12.06 -15.20 6.26
C ASP A 318 -13.28 -15.94 5.71
N ALA A 319 -14.31 -15.21 5.27
CA ALA A 319 -15.53 -15.77 4.67
C ALA A 319 -15.29 -16.54 3.34
N SER A 320 -14.09 -16.41 2.77
CA SER A 320 -13.69 -17.08 1.52
C SER A 320 -12.62 -18.15 1.70
N LEU A 321 -12.11 -18.32 2.92
CA LEU A 321 -11.18 -19.39 3.28
C LEU A 321 -11.95 -20.70 3.49
N LEU A 322 -11.33 -21.80 3.10
CA LEU A 322 -11.88 -23.14 3.33
C LEU A 322 -11.38 -23.66 4.67
N SER A 323 -12.26 -24.31 5.44
CA SER A 323 -11.80 -25.10 6.58
C SER A 323 -10.98 -26.30 6.09
N LEU A 324 -10.08 -26.83 6.94
CA LEU A 324 -9.29 -28.02 6.59
C LEU A 324 -10.17 -29.23 6.20
N GLY A 325 -11.35 -29.37 6.83
CA GLY A 325 -12.34 -30.38 6.43
C GLY A 325 -12.85 -30.17 5.00
N ARG A 326 -13.11 -28.91 4.61
CA ARG A 326 -13.54 -28.55 3.24
C ARG A 326 -12.43 -28.74 2.21
N VAL A 327 -11.18 -28.49 2.60
CA VAL A 327 -10.00 -28.81 1.78
C VAL A 327 -9.89 -30.32 1.56
N ARG A 328 -10.00 -31.11 2.63
CA ARG A 328 -10.01 -32.58 2.56
C ARG A 328 -11.11 -33.09 1.61
N ASP A 329 -12.35 -32.64 1.80
CA ASP A 329 -13.50 -33.08 0.99
C ASP A 329 -13.28 -32.74 -0.50
N ALA A 330 -12.75 -31.55 -0.78
CA ALA A 330 -12.41 -31.15 -2.15
C ALA A 330 -11.36 -32.09 -2.77
N LEU A 331 -10.26 -32.33 -2.06
CA LEU A 331 -9.20 -33.21 -2.55
C LEU A 331 -9.66 -34.67 -2.68
N GLU A 332 -10.54 -35.14 -1.81
CA GLU A 332 -11.13 -36.49 -1.90
C GLU A 332 -12.01 -36.63 -3.15
N VAL A 333 -12.81 -35.63 -3.48
CA VAL A 333 -13.59 -35.60 -4.73
C VAL A 333 -12.68 -35.63 -5.96
N LEU A 334 -11.53 -34.95 -5.91
CA LEU A 334 -10.59 -34.86 -7.03
C LEU A 334 -9.61 -36.05 -7.10
N ALA A 335 -9.47 -36.83 -6.04
CA ALA A 335 -8.54 -37.96 -5.97
C ALA A 335 -8.84 -39.09 -6.98
N SER A 336 -10.05 -39.12 -7.56
CA SER A 336 -10.42 -40.06 -8.62
C SER A 336 -9.74 -39.76 -9.96
N GLU A 337 -9.40 -38.49 -10.20
CA GLU A 337 -8.78 -38.02 -11.44
C GLU A 337 -7.40 -37.44 -11.10
N PRO A 338 -6.31 -38.14 -11.43
CA PRO A 338 -4.97 -37.74 -11.04
C PRO A 338 -4.56 -36.31 -11.34
N LEU A 339 -4.75 -35.85 -12.58
CA LEU A 339 -4.35 -34.50 -12.99
C LEU A 339 -5.18 -33.43 -12.28
N ASP A 340 -6.40 -33.75 -11.88
CA ASP A 340 -7.29 -32.84 -11.15
C ASP A 340 -6.82 -32.70 -9.70
N PHE A 341 -6.48 -33.83 -9.04
CA PHE A 341 -5.83 -33.82 -7.74
C PHE A 341 -4.51 -33.04 -7.76
N LEU A 342 -3.62 -33.33 -8.73
CA LEU A 342 -2.32 -32.66 -8.84
C LEU A 342 -2.47 -31.16 -9.07
N THR A 343 -3.42 -30.75 -9.92
CA THR A 343 -3.74 -29.33 -10.13
C THR A 343 -4.15 -28.67 -8.83
N ALA A 344 -5.12 -29.24 -8.12
CA ALA A 344 -5.60 -28.68 -6.86
C ALA A 344 -4.49 -28.64 -5.80
N TRP A 345 -3.67 -29.69 -5.72
CA TRP A 345 -2.56 -29.77 -4.78
C TRP A 345 -1.47 -28.74 -5.05
N LEU A 346 -1.04 -28.59 -6.31
CA LEU A 346 -0.05 -27.58 -6.70
C LEU A 346 -0.59 -26.16 -6.47
N VAL A 347 -1.85 -25.88 -6.82
CA VAL A 347 -2.49 -24.58 -6.52
C VAL A 347 -2.51 -24.31 -5.02
N LEU A 348 -2.80 -25.32 -4.21
CA LEU A 348 -2.88 -25.18 -2.76
C LEU A 348 -1.51 -24.98 -2.11
N THR A 349 -0.46 -25.66 -2.60
CA THR A 349 0.88 -25.65 -1.97
C THR A 349 1.85 -24.62 -2.53
N THR A 350 1.71 -24.24 -3.80
CA THR A 350 2.52 -23.18 -4.42
C THR A 350 1.79 -21.85 -4.46
N THR A 351 0.45 -21.87 -4.40
CA THR A 351 -0.40 -20.68 -4.46
C THR A 351 -0.33 -19.91 -5.79
N ILE A 352 0.29 -20.53 -6.80
CA ILE A 352 0.31 -20.04 -8.18
C ILE A 352 -1.13 -19.89 -8.67
N ASP A 353 -1.39 -18.79 -9.40
CA ASP A 353 -2.71 -18.58 -9.99
C ASP A 353 -3.12 -19.75 -10.89
N PRO A 354 -4.35 -20.30 -10.77
CA PRO A 354 -4.77 -21.45 -11.56
C PRO A 354 -4.60 -21.23 -13.06
N GLU A 355 -4.93 -20.04 -13.60
CA GLU A 355 -4.81 -19.75 -15.04
C GLU A 355 -3.36 -19.79 -15.50
N ARG A 356 -2.44 -19.40 -14.63
CA ARG A 356 -1.01 -19.50 -14.90
C ARG A 356 -0.55 -20.95 -14.85
N LEU A 357 -0.96 -21.71 -13.84
CA LEU A 357 -0.59 -23.11 -13.71
C LEU A 357 -1.15 -23.96 -14.87
N MET A 358 -2.32 -23.61 -15.43
CA MET A 358 -2.87 -24.29 -16.61
C MET A 358 -1.99 -24.17 -17.86
N ARG A 359 -1.07 -23.20 -17.89
CA ARG A 359 -0.09 -23.03 -18.97
C ARG A 359 1.18 -23.87 -18.79
N LEU A 360 1.26 -24.65 -17.70
CA LEU A 360 2.40 -25.54 -17.42
C LEU A 360 2.78 -26.35 -18.65
N THR A 361 4.05 -26.25 -19.05
CA THR A 361 4.59 -26.93 -20.22
C THR A 361 5.71 -27.90 -19.78
N GLN A 362 5.73 -29.11 -20.34
CA GLN A 362 6.85 -30.03 -20.15
C GLN A 362 8.05 -29.55 -20.98
N SER A 363 9.09 -29.06 -20.32
CA SER A 363 10.27 -28.51 -20.98
C SER A 363 11.43 -28.40 -19.99
N SER A 364 12.64 -28.77 -20.44
CA SER A 364 13.89 -28.49 -19.74
C SER A 364 14.48 -27.13 -20.09
N ALA A 365 13.86 -26.40 -21.04
CA ALA A 365 14.31 -25.07 -21.39
C ALA A 365 13.96 -24.07 -20.29
N ARG A 366 14.76 -23.02 -20.18
CA ARG A 366 14.47 -21.90 -19.28
C ARG A 366 13.17 -21.18 -19.72
N PRO A 367 12.21 -20.92 -18.81
CA PRO A 367 11.07 -20.06 -19.10
C PRO A 367 11.51 -18.66 -19.52
N LEU A 368 11.03 -18.21 -20.68
CA LEU A 368 11.26 -16.84 -21.19
C LEU A 368 10.19 -15.86 -20.71
N ASP A 369 9.01 -16.37 -20.39
CA ASP A 369 7.86 -15.60 -19.94
C ASP A 369 7.35 -16.13 -18.57
N GLU A 370 6.12 -15.74 -18.21
CA GLU A 370 5.50 -16.19 -16.96
C GLU A 370 5.06 -17.67 -16.99
N THR A 371 5.21 -18.38 -18.11
CA THR A 371 4.73 -19.75 -18.27
C THR A 371 5.57 -20.70 -17.41
N PRO A 372 4.94 -21.51 -16.51
CA PRO A 372 5.69 -22.46 -15.73
C PRO A 372 6.15 -23.64 -16.59
N HIS A 373 7.37 -24.11 -16.36
CA HIS A 373 7.96 -25.27 -17.03
C HIS A 373 8.19 -26.39 -16.03
N PHE A 374 8.05 -27.64 -16.49
CA PHE A 374 8.39 -28.83 -15.73
C PHE A 374 9.38 -29.68 -16.52
N ASP A 375 10.57 -29.90 -15.97
CA ASP A 375 11.67 -30.61 -16.65
C ASP A 375 11.66 -32.13 -16.42
N GLY A 376 10.68 -32.62 -15.67
CA GLY A 376 10.60 -34.01 -15.22
C GLY A 376 10.78 -34.16 -13.72
N GLU A 377 11.43 -33.23 -13.02
CA GLU A 377 11.56 -33.26 -11.56
C GLU A 377 11.23 -31.91 -10.91
N ARG A 378 11.61 -30.82 -11.57
CA ARG A 378 11.52 -29.46 -11.07
C ARG A 378 10.44 -28.67 -11.78
N LEU A 379 9.67 -27.92 -11.00
CA LEU A 379 8.80 -26.86 -11.47
C LEU A 379 9.57 -25.56 -11.46
N THR A 380 9.73 -24.94 -12.64
CA THR A 380 10.47 -23.70 -12.83
C THR A 380 9.57 -22.63 -13.41
N TYR A 381 9.56 -21.43 -12.82
CA TYR A 381 8.77 -20.31 -13.33
C TYR A 381 9.39 -18.95 -12.99
N ARG A 382 9.14 -17.96 -13.83
CA ARG A 382 9.65 -16.59 -13.68
C ARG A 382 8.73 -15.71 -12.85
N LEU A 383 9.21 -14.87 -11.94
CA LEU A 383 8.38 -13.91 -11.23
C LEU A 383 7.77 -12.87 -12.18
N LYS A 384 6.48 -12.55 -11.99
CA LYS A 384 5.74 -11.60 -12.85
C LYS A 384 6.15 -10.15 -12.63
N ASN A 385 6.47 -9.81 -11.39
CA ASN A 385 6.67 -8.46 -10.91
C ASN A 385 7.41 -8.51 -9.56
N GLY A 386 7.69 -7.34 -8.99
CA GLY A 386 8.30 -7.18 -7.68
C GLY A 386 9.80 -6.92 -7.80
N PRO A 387 10.66 -7.95 -7.89
CA PRO A 387 12.10 -7.79 -7.77
C PRO A 387 12.75 -7.03 -8.93
N THR A 388 13.83 -6.33 -8.62
CA THR A 388 14.70 -5.73 -9.64
C THR A 388 15.51 -6.82 -10.36
N ALA A 389 15.42 -6.84 -11.69
CA ALA A 389 16.23 -7.67 -12.58
C ALA A 389 17.73 -7.39 -12.44
N GLY A 390 18.55 -8.39 -12.75
CA GLY A 390 20.00 -8.22 -12.93
C GLY A 390 20.32 -7.54 -14.26
N ASP A 391 21.54 -7.05 -14.38
CA ASP A 391 22.02 -6.39 -15.60
C ASP A 391 22.43 -7.41 -16.69
N ASP A 392 22.90 -8.60 -16.29
CA ASP A 392 23.43 -9.63 -17.19
C ASP A 392 22.49 -10.82 -17.41
N ASP A 393 21.74 -11.23 -16.39
CA ASP A 393 20.72 -12.27 -16.48
C ASP A 393 19.54 -12.03 -15.52
N ASP A 394 18.40 -12.65 -15.84
CA ASP A 394 17.20 -12.64 -14.99
C ASP A 394 17.12 -13.88 -14.10
N ASP A 395 18.25 -14.51 -13.74
CA ASP A 395 18.26 -15.75 -12.96
C ASP A 395 17.67 -15.51 -11.57
N ASN A 396 17.88 -14.30 -11.05
CA ASN A 396 17.30 -13.84 -9.80
C ASN A 396 15.75 -13.76 -9.82
N LEU A 397 15.13 -13.83 -11.00
CA LEU A 397 13.67 -13.84 -11.16
C LEU A 397 13.10 -15.25 -11.30
N MET A 398 13.94 -16.29 -11.30
CA MET A 398 13.50 -17.67 -11.45
C MET A 398 13.23 -18.31 -10.09
N VAL A 399 12.09 -19.00 -9.98
CA VAL A 399 11.77 -19.89 -8.87
C VAL A 399 11.88 -21.32 -9.37
N GLU A 400 12.64 -22.14 -8.65
CA GLU A 400 12.85 -23.56 -8.96
C GLU A 400 12.46 -24.42 -7.75
N LEU A 401 11.45 -25.28 -7.94
CA LEU A 401 10.95 -26.17 -6.90
C LEU A 401 11.06 -27.62 -7.32
N VAL A 402 11.77 -28.44 -6.54
CA VAL A 402 11.74 -29.89 -6.68
C VAL A 402 10.41 -30.38 -6.17
N LEU A 403 9.62 -31.02 -7.05
CA LEU A 403 8.29 -31.52 -6.68
C LEU A 403 8.40 -32.86 -5.92
N PRO A 404 7.39 -33.23 -5.11
CA PRO A 404 7.30 -34.57 -4.55
C PRO A 404 7.43 -35.64 -5.66
N PRO A 405 8.22 -36.71 -5.46
CA PRO A 405 8.48 -37.70 -6.51
C PRO A 405 7.22 -38.28 -7.14
N ARG A 406 6.15 -38.41 -6.34
CA ARG A 406 4.84 -38.87 -6.81
C ARG A 406 4.16 -37.88 -7.76
N ILE A 407 4.20 -36.59 -7.45
CA ILE A 407 3.66 -35.53 -8.31
C ILE A 407 4.45 -35.51 -9.62
N ALA A 408 5.79 -35.54 -9.52
CA ALA A 408 6.67 -35.55 -10.67
C ALA A 408 6.42 -36.77 -11.57
N HIS A 409 6.27 -37.98 -10.99
CA HIS A 409 5.94 -39.19 -11.74
C HIS A 409 4.65 -39.03 -12.56
N TYR A 410 3.56 -38.59 -11.95
CA TYR A 410 2.29 -38.48 -12.66
C TYR A 410 2.24 -37.35 -13.69
N LEU A 411 2.92 -36.23 -13.44
CA LEU A 411 3.08 -35.19 -14.45
C LEU A 411 3.83 -35.71 -15.68
N ARG A 412 4.84 -36.58 -15.51
CA ARG A 412 5.55 -37.24 -16.62
C ARG A 412 4.68 -38.29 -17.33
N THR A 413 3.96 -39.11 -16.58
CA THR A 413 3.25 -40.28 -17.13
C THR A 413 1.94 -39.92 -17.81
N TRP A 414 1.21 -38.92 -17.30
CA TRP A 414 -0.13 -38.57 -17.78
C TRP A 414 -0.21 -37.20 -18.43
N GLY A 415 0.88 -36.43 -18.40
CA GLY A 415 0.99 -35.15 -19.08
C GLY A 415 1.41 -35.29 -20.53
N GLY A 416 0.64 -34.72 -21.46
CA GLY A 416 1.18 -34.32 -22.76
C GLY A 416 2.09 -33.09 -22.62
N GLU A 417 2.36 -32.39 -23.72
CA GLU A 417 3.18 -31.15 -23.72
C GLU A 417 2.67 -30.13 -22.69
N ARG A 418 1.34 -30.01 -22.53
CA ARG A 418 0.70 -29.14 -21.53
C ARG A 418 -0.19 -29.97 -20.59
N PRO A 419 0.35 -30.57 -19.52
CA PRO A 419 -0.35 -31.56 -18.67
C PRO A 419 -1.65 -31.06 -18.06
N LEU A 420 -1.73 -29.76 -17.76
CA LEU A 420 -2.83 -29.18 -16.96
C LEU A 420 -3.78 -28.31 -17.81
N ALA A 421 -3.58 -28.24 -19.13
CA ALA A 421 -4.39 -27.37 -19.99
C ALA A 421 -5.90 -27.72 -19.90
N GLY A 422 -6.74 -26.68 -19.75
CA GLY A 422 -8.19 -26.81 -19.75
C GLY A 422 -8.81 -27.47 -18.51
N ARG A 423 -8.03 -27.76 -17.46
CA ARG A 423 -8.51 -28.49 -16.27
C ARG A 423 -9.31 -27.66 -15.27
N ARG A 424 -9.16 -26.32 -15.29
CA ARG A 424 -9.81 -25.43 -14.33
C ARG A 424 -11.33 -25.59 -14.27
N ASP A 425 -12.01 -25.43 -15.41
CA ASP A 425 -13.47 -25.43 -15.45
C ASP A 425 -14.06 -26.81 -15.09
N PRO A 426 -13.53 -27.95 -15.58
CA PRO A 426 -13.92 -29.28 -15.12
C PRO A 426 -13.81 -29.46 -13.60
N ILE A 427 -12.69 -29.04 -13.00
CA ILE A 427 -12.46 -29.15 -11.56
C ILE A 427 -13.49 -28.33 -10.79
N ASP A 428 -13.66 -27.05 -11.12
CA ASP A 428 -14.61 -26.17 -10.40
C ASP A 428 -16.06 -26.65 -10.57
N ARG A 429 -16.43 -27.21 -11.74
CA ARG A 429 -17.74 -27.83 -11.96
C ARG A 429 -17.92 -29.09 -11.11
N GLN A 430 -16.90 -29.95 -11.02
CA GLN A 430 -16.96 -31.18 -10.21
C GLN A 430 -17.10 -30.85 -8.72
N LEU A 431 -16.33 -29.88 -8.22
CA LEU A 431 -16.42 -29.42 -6.85
C LEU A 431 -17.80 -28.80 -6.55
N THR A 432 -18.31 -27.96 -7.45
CA THR A 432 -19.64 -27.35 -7.31
C THR A 432 -20.75 -28.41 -7.33
N TYR A 433 -20.68 -29.37 -8.27
CA TYR A 433 -21.68 -30.43 -8.40
C TYR A 433 -21.70 -31.36 -7.17
N ARG A 434 -20.53 -31.77 -6.68
CA ARG A 434 -20.42 -32.74 -5.58
C ARG A 434 -20.58 -32.11 -4.20
N LEU A 435 -20.10 -30.88 -4.01
CA LEU A 435 -20.01 -30.24 -2.69
C LEU A 435 -20.88 -28.98 -2.56
N GLY A 436 -21.45 -28.45 -3.64
CA GLY A 436 -22.23 -27.20 -3.59
C GLY A 436 -23.50 -27.26 -2.74
N ASN A 437 -24.03 -28.46 -2.48
CA ASN A 437 -25.19 -28.68 -1.61
C ASN A 437 -24.81 -29.12 -0.19
N THR A 438 -23.52 -29.19 0.14
CA THR A 438 -23.04 -29.60 1.46
C THR A 438 -22.81 -28.39 2.38
N PRO A 439 -23.02 -28.48 3.71
CA PRO A 439 -22.95 -27.31 4.60
C PRO A 439 -21.58 -26.63 4.68
N GLY A 440 -21.46 -25.39 4.23
CA GLY A 440 -20.22 -24.60 4.30
C GLY A 440 -19.85 -23.95 2.98
N VAL A 441 -18.66 -23.34 2.92
CA VAL A 441 -18.18 -22.64 1.72
C VAL A 441 -17.83 -23.65 0.62
N THR A 442 -18.48 -23.55 -0.54
CA THR A 442 -18.22 -24.42 -1.71
C THR A 442 -16.75 -24.30 -2.18
N PRO A 443 -15.99 -25.40 -2.26
CA PRO A 443 -14.62 -25.33 -2.76
C PRO A 443 -14.53 -24.93 -4.24
N SER A 444 -13.45 -24.23 -4.60
CA SER A 444 -13.03 -23.95 -5.98
C SER A 444 -11.50 -23.81 -6.00
N LEU A 445 -10.86 -23.89 -7.16
CA LEU A 445 -9.41 -23.70 -7.27
C LEU A 445 -8.96 -22.34 -6.75
N LYS A 446 -9.74 -21.27 -6.96
CA LYS A 446 -9.45 -19.94 -6.39
C LYS A 446 -9.52 -19.93 -4.87
N ARG A 447 -10.49 -20.63 -4.26
CA ARG A 447 -10.62 -20.73 -2.79
C ARG A 447 -9.56 -21.62 -2.18
N LEU A 448 -9.17 -22.70 -2.86
CA LEU A 448 -8.03 -23.53 -2.49
C LEU A 448 -6.73 -22.71 -2.53
N ARG A 449 -6.48 -21.95 -3.61
CA ARG A 449 -5.34 -21.02 -3.71
C ARG A 449 -5.31 -20.05 -2.52
N LYS A 450 -6.43 -19.39 -2.22
CA LYS A 450 -6.50 -18.42 -1.12
C LYS A 450 -6.25 -19.07 0.25
N THR A 451 -6.79 -20.27 0.46
CA THR A 451 -6.58 -21.06 1.69
C THR A 451 -5.11 -21.47 1.82
N GLY A 452 -4.49 -21.90 0.71
CA GLY A 452 -3.07 -22.20 0.62
C GLY A 452 -2.19 -21.00 0.92
N ALA A 453 -2.47 -19.85 0.30
CA ALA A 453 -1.75 -18.60 0.55
C ALA A 453 -1.80 -18.20 2.02
N TYR A 454 -2.97 -18.27 2.65
CA TYR A 454 -3.12 -17.99 4.07
C TYR A 454 -2.27 -18.93 4.95
N ALA A 455 -2.28 -20.23 4.65
CA ALA A 455 -1.49 -21.21 5.39
C ALA A 455 0.03 -21.04 5.16
N LEU A 456 0.43 -20.75 3.93
CA LEU A 456 1.82 -20.51 3.54
C LEU A 456 2.38 -19.23 4.19
N GLU A 457 1.61 -18.13 4.20
CA GLU A 457 2.01 -16.88 4.84
C GLU A 457 2.18 -17.01 6.36
N ARG A 458 1.45 -17.93 7.01
CA ARG A 458 1.60 -18.21 8.45
C ARG A 458 2.80 -19.09 8.78
N LEU A 459 3.24 -19.88 7.81
CA LEU A 459 4.41 -20.74 7.96
C LEU A 459 5.70 -19.98 7.65
N ALA A 460 5.63 -19.07 6.70
CA ALA A 460 6.77 -18.26 6.30
C ALA A 460 7.23 -17.32 7.42
N GLU A 461 8.55 -17.14 7.55
CA GLU A 461 9.14 -16.15 8.47
C GLU A 461 8.65 -14.74 8.17
N THR A 462 8.46 -14.41 6.89
CA THR A 462 7.88 -13.16 6.41
C THR A 462 6.91 -13.42 5.25
N ARG A 463 6.08 -12.43 4.88
CA ARG A 463 5.18 -12.58 3.72
C ARG A 463 5.93 -12.69 2.38
N ASN A 464 7.20 -12.26 2.30
CA ASN A 464 7.97 -12.18 1.06
C ASN A 464 8.17 -13.53 0.35
N PRO A 465 8.71 -14.58 1.00
CA PRO A 465 8.90 -15.89 0.36
C PRO A 465 7.57 -16.54 -0.06
N ALA A 466 6.47 -16.31 0.67
CA ALA A 466 5.15 -16.79 0.27
C ALA A 466 4.65 -16.12 -1.03
N GLN A 467 4.85 -14.80 -1.16
CA GLN A 467 4.53 -14.07 -2.39
C GLN A 467 5.40 -14.52 -3.57
N ILE A 468 6.70 -14.74 -3.35
CA ILE A 468 7.63 -15.27 -4.36
C ILE A 468 7.22 -16.67 -4.82
N LEU A 469 6.85 -17.57 -3.90
CA LEU A 469 6.32 -18.91 -4.23
C LEU A 469 5.02 -18.84 -5.05
N SER A 470 4.18 -17.83 -4.84
CA SER A 470 2.97 -17.62 -5.65
C SER A 470 3.28 -17.19 -7.10
N GLY A 471 4.54 -16.84 -7.36
CA GLY A 471 5.06 -16.43 -8.66
C GLY A 471 4.94 -14.94 -8.95
N GLY A 472 4.55 -14.12 -7.98
CA GLY A 472 4.46 -12.67 -8.12
C GLY A 472 3.88 -12.00 -6.88
N PHE A 473 4.02 -10.68 -6.82
CA PHE A 473 3.58 -9.84 -5.72
C PHE A 473 2.22 -9.20 -6.02
N ASN A 474 1.34 -9.20 -5.02
CA ASN A 474 0.11 -8.41 -5.05
C ASN A 474 0.43 -6.90 -5.01
N PHE A 475 -0.47 -6.05 -5.51
CA PHE A 475 -0.25 -4.60 -5.73
C PHE A 475 0.43 -3.86 -4.57
N GLY A 476 0.03 -4.11 -3.32
CA GLY A 476 0.62 -3.50 -2.12
C GLY A 476 2.02 -4.01 -1.74
N HIS A 477 2.47 -5.12 -2.31
CA HIS A 477 3.78 -5.74 -2.02
C HIS A 477 4.75 -5.68 -3.21
N ILE A 478 4.34 -5.12 -4.36
CA ILE A 478 5.22 -4.98 -5.53
C ILE A 478 6.45 -4.13 -5.20
N VAL A 479 6.23 -2.92 -4.68
CA VAL A 479 7.31 -1.96 -4.39
C VAL A 479 8.26 -2.50 -3.30
N PRO A 480 7.76 -3.08 -2.19
CA PRO A 480 8.64 -3.76 -1.24
C PRO A 480 9.40 -4.95 -1.84
N GLY A 481 8.74 -5.77 -2.66
CA GLY A 481 9.34 -6.92 -3.35
C GLY A 481 10.52 -6.54 -4.26
N THR A 482 10.59 -5.28 -4.71
CA THR A 482 11.72 -4.74 -5.48
C THR A 482 13.06 -4.83 -4.75
N TYR A 483 13.03 -4.72 -3.42
CA TYR A 483 14.24 -4.62 -2.60
C TYR A 483 14.66 -5.94 -1.95
N ARG A 484 13.75 -6.91 -1.86
CA ARG A 484 13.93 -8.12 -1.04
C ARG A 484 14.52 -9.26 -1.84
N ARG A 485 15.38 -10.05 -1.19
CA ARG A 485 16.03 -11.23 -1.76
C ARG A 485 15.97 -12.41 -0.79
N GLU A 486 15.53 -13.55 -1.30
CA GLU A 486 15.53 -14.81 -0.59
C GLU A 486 16.85 -15.55 -0.78
N ARG A 487 17.27 -16.24 0.28
CA ARG A 487 18.48 -17.06 0.25
C ARG A 487 18.25 -18.31 -0.61
N ALA A 488 19.35 -18.83 -1.15
CA ALA A 488 19.37 -20.13 -1.80
C ALA A 488 18.67 -21.19 -0.93
N GLY A 489 17.80 -21.99 -1.56
CA GLY A 489 17.05 -23.07 -0.92
C GLY A 489 15.91 -22.66 0.03
N ALA A 490 15.76 -21.39 0.43
CA ALA A 490 14.69 -21.01 1.37
C ALA A 490 13.28 -21.28 0.82
N LEU A 491 13.05 -20.99 -0.46
CA LEU A 491 11.77 -21.26 -1.12
C LEU A 491 11.47 -22.77 -1.18
N GLN A 492 12.49 -23.59 -1.42
CA GLN A 492 12.33 -25.05 -1.42
C GLN A 492 11.97 -25.56 -0.02
N ALA A 493 12.68 -25.10 1.02
CA ALA A 493 12.42 -25.49 2.39
C ALA A 493 11.01 -25.11 2.82
N LEU A 494 10.58 -23.86 2.53
CA LEU A 494 9.22 -23.40 2.82
C LEU A 494 8.16 -24.20 2.06
N PHE A 495 8.38 -24.48 0.77
CA PHE A 495 7.48 -25.31 -0.03
C PHE A 495 7.38 -26.73 0.55
N ALA A 496 8.52 -27.35 0.89
CA ALA A 496 8.57 -28.69 1.46
C ALA A 496 7.84 -28.77 2.80
N GLU A 497 8.13 -27.83 3.71
CA GLU A 497 7.49 -27.73 5.02
C GLU A 497 5.98 -27.51 4.91
N HIS A 498 5.54 -26.61 4.02
CA HIS A 498 4.12 -26.34 3.81
C HIS A 498 3.39 -27.57 3.28
N ASN A 499 3.96 -28.20 2.26
CA ASN A 499 3.42 -29.40 1.64
C ASN A 499 3.32 -30.57 2.62
N GLU A 500 4.38 -30.82 3.42
CA GLU A 500 4.41 -31.91 4.39
C GLU A 500 3.47 -31.67 5.58
N THR A 501 3.42 -30.45 6.10
CA THR A 501 2.52 -30.07 7.19
C THR A 501 1.06 -30.25 6.77
N LEU A 502 0.70 -29.73 5.60
CA LEU A 502 -0.66 -29.85 5.07
C LEU A 502 -1.04 -31.31 4.79
N ALA A 503 -0.14 -32.11 4.20
CA ALA A 503 -0.38 -33.52 3.98
C ALA A 503 -0.61 -34.27 5.30
N ALA A 504 0.21 -34.02 6.31
CA ALA A 504 0.10 -34.65 7.63
C ALA A 504 -1.21 -34.27 8.35
N GLU A 505 -1.65 -33.00 8.27
CA GLU A 505 -2.91 -32.55 8.85
C GLU A 505 -4.13 -33.19 8.17
N LEU A 506 -4.11 -33.29 6.84
CA LEU A 506 -5.18 -33.92 6.08
C LEU A 506 -5.21 -35.44 6.29
N LEU A 507 -4.05 -36.09 6.47
CA LEU A 507 -3.95 -37.52 6.81
C LEU A 507 -4.60 -37.83 8.16
N LYS A 508 -4.33 -37.02 9.19
CA LYS A 508 -4.94 -37.17 10.53
C LYS A 508 -6.47 -37.09 10.48
N ARG A 509 -7.02 -36.32 9.53
CA ARG A 509 -8.46 -36.09 9.35
C ARG A 509 -9.11 -37.02 8.30
N SER A 510 -8.33 -37.90 7.67
CA SER A 510 -8.80 -38.83 6.63
C SER A 510 -9.20 -40.18 7.21
N ALA A 511 -10.37 -40.68 6.84
CA ALA A 511 -10.81 -42.00 7.27
C ALA A 511 -9.93 -43.11 6.66
N PRO A 512 -9.72 -44.27 7.33
CA PRO A 512 -8.80 -45.33 6.88
C PRO A 512 -9.10 -45.97 5.50
N ARG A 513 -10.22 -45.62 4.85
CA ARG A 513 -10.68 -46.21 3.58
C ARG A 513 -11.02 -45.18 2.50
N ASN A 514 -10.64 -43.91 2.66
CA ASN A 514 -10.90 -42.92 1.63
C ASN A 514 -9.83 -42.96 0.51
N GLY A 515 -10.22 -42.61 -0.72
CA GLY A 515 -9.32 -42.60 -1.88
C GLY A 515 -8.20 -41.55 -1.80
N LEU A 516 -8.27 -40.63 -0.83
CA LEU A 516 -7.33 -39.54 -0.61
C LEU A 516 -6.05 -39.98 0.11
N ARG A 517 -6.15 -40.86 1.11
CA ARG A 517 -5.00 -41.25 1.94
C ARG A 517 -3.80 -41.78 1.14
N PRO A 518 -3.97 -42.66 0.13
CA PRO A 518 -2.84 -43.10 -0.69
C PRO A 518 -2.11 -41.94 -1.34
N TRP A 519 -2.82 -40.89 -1.79
CA TRP A 519 -2.17 -39.72 -2.39
C TRP A 519 -1.28 -38.99 -1.38
N LEU A 520 -1.80 -38.72 -0.19
CA LEU A 520 -1.11 -37.92 0.83
C LEU A 520 0.14 -38.60 1.40
N ASP A 521 0.12 -39.92 1.60
CA ASP A 521 1.25 -40.69 2.16
C ASP A 521 2.52 -40.62 1.29
N GLY A 522 2.42 -40.21 0.02
CA GLY A 522 3.53 -40.13 -0.94
C GLY A 522 4.00 -38.72 -1.29
N LEU A 523 3.62 -37.70 -0.51
CA LEU A 523 3.90 -36.29 -0.83
C LEU A 523 5.15 -35.73 -0.15
N LYS A 524 6.05 -36.54 0.39
CA LYS A 524 7.30 -36.04 0.97
C LYS A 524 8.14 -35.28 -0.07
N THR A 525 8.70 -34.13 0.32
CA THR A 525 9.45 -33.25 -0.58
C THR A 525 10.88 -33.10 -0.07
N PRO A 526 11.90 -33.13 -0.95
CA PRO A 526 13.26 -32.77 -0.55
C PRO A 526 13.30 -31.33 -0.01
N HIS A 527 13.90 -31.13 1.15
CA HIS A 527 14.13 -29.80 1.75
C HIS A 527 15.33 -29.10 1.12
N ASP A 528 16.34 -29.88 0.72
CA ASP A 528 17.55 -29.36 0.11
C ASP A 528 17.40 -29.24 -1.41
N ASN A 529 17.71 -28.06 -1.93
CA ASN A 529 17.92 -27.82 -3.35
C ASN A 529 19.10 -26.86 -3.51
N LEU A 530 19.95 -27.09 -4.51
CA LEU A 530 20.97 -26.16 -4.99
C LEU A 530 20.35 -24.95 -5.73
N ALA A 531 19.14 -24.55 -5.34
CA ALA A 531 18.42 -23.44 -5.94
C ALA A 531 19.17 -22.13 -5.66
N ARG A 532 19.25 -21.28 -6.67
CA ARG A 532 19.88 -19.98 -6.57
C ARG A 532 19.05 -19.03 -5.70
N PRO A 533 19.64 -17.95 -5.15
CA PRO A 533 18.88 -16.90 -4.51
C PRO A 533 17.89 -16.25 -5.50
N THR A 534 16.64 -16.07 -5.08
CA THR A 534 15.58 -15.44 -5.88
C THR A 534 15.20 -14.08 -5.26
N GLY A 535 14.81 -13.11 -6.06
CA GLY A 535 14.45 -11.76 -5.62
C GLY A 535 15.42 -10.72 -6.17
N SER A 536 15.65 -9.64 -5.43
CA SER A 536 16.38 -8.49 -5.94
C SER A 536 17.84 -8.78 -6.29
N ALA A 537 18.26 -8.57 -7.54
CA ALA A 537 19.65 -8.74 -7.97
C ALA A 537 20.62 -7.74 -7.29
N ARG A 538 20.10 -6.63 -6.78
CA ARG A 538 20.90 -5.55 -6.18
C ARG A 538 21.17 -5.74 -4.69
N ALA A 539 20.47 -6.66 -4.03
CA ALA A 539 20.64 -6.91 -2.60
C ALA A 539 21.90 -7.77 -2.36
N LEU A 540 22.82 -7.22 -1.59
CA LEU A 540 24.01 -7.91 -1.09
C LEU A 540 23.78 -8.36 0.36
N ALA A 541 24.67 -9.20 0.88
CA ALA A 541 24.75 -9.41 2.32
C ALA A 541 25.46 -8.21 2.97
N PRO A 542 25.10 -7.80 4.19
CA PRO A 542 25.84 -6.77 4.92
C PRO A 542 27.35 -7.06 4.97
N GLU A 543 27.74 -8.33 5.11
CA GLU A 543 29.13 -8.78 5.17
C GLU A 543 29.96 -8.43 3.93
N ASP A 544 29.34 -8.32 2.76
CA ASP A 544 30.03 -8.03 1.49
C ASP A 544 30.70 -6.64 1.50
N TYR A 545 30.26 -5.75 2.40
CA TYR A 545 30.82 -4.41 2.57
C TYR A 545 32.07 -4.33 3.47
N ARG A 546 32.45 -5.44 4.14
CA ARG A 546 33.58 -5.44 5.10
C ARG A 546 34.89 -4.99 4.46
N GLY A 547 35.20 -5.52 3.26
CA GLY A 547 36.42 -5.18 2.53
C GLY A 547 36.52 -3.68 2.25
N VAL A 548 35.41 -3.04 1.88
CA VAL A 548 35.35 -1.59 1.61
C VAL A 548 35.63 -0.78 2.88
N PHE A 549 34.98 -1.12 4.01
CA PHE A 549 35.21 -0.43 5.28
C PHE A 549 36.65 -0.61 5.81
N GLU A 550 37.25 -1.79 5.62
CA GLU A 550 38.64 -2.07 6.02
C GLU A 550 39.64 -1.30 5.15
N ALA A 551 39.41 -1.24 3.84
CA ALA A 551 40.24 -0.48 2.91
C ALA A 551 40.18 1.03 3.20
N LEU A 552 38.97 1.59 3.38
CA LEU A 552 38.78 3.01 3.73
C LEU A 552 39.45 3.35 5.07
N ARG A 553 39.35 2.46 6.07
CA ARG A 553 40.01 2.64 7.37
C ARG A 553 41.54 2.65 7.23
N SER A 554 42.07 1.75 6.43
CA SER A 554 43.51 1.67 6.17
C SER A 554 44.02 2.93 5.49
N ALA A 555 43.30 3.41 4.46
CA ALA A 555 43.58 4.68 3.79
C ALA A 555 43.52 5.87 4.77
N LEU A 556 42.49 5.94 5.62
CA LEU A 556 42.35 7.03 6.59
C LEU A 556 43.50 7.06 7.59
N ILE A 557 43.98 5.91 8.06
CA ILE A 557 45.14 5.82 8.95
C ILE A 557 46.39 6.41 8.28
N GLN A 558 46.61 6.14 6.98
CA GLN A 558 47.74 6.71 6.24
C GLN A 558 47.58 8.21 6.02
N ALA A 559 46.38 8.69 5.67
CA ALA A 559 46.11 10.12 5.53
C ALA A 559 46.33 10.88 6.85
N ARG A 560 45.89 10.32 7.99
CA ARG A 560 46.17 10.90 9.32
C ARG A 560 47.67 10.98 9.63
N LYS A 561 48.46 9.99 9.22
CA LYS A 561 49.93 10.04 9.36
C LYS A 561 50.55 11.11 8.46
N ALA A 562 50.01 11.32 7.26
CA ALA A 562 50.49 12.36 6.34
C ALA A 562 50.32 13.77 6.93
N ILE A 563 49.18 14.06 7.59
CA ILE A 563 48.95 15.35 8.27
C ILE A 563 50.07 15.66 9.27
N ARG A 564 50.47 14.68 10.10
CA ARG A 564 51.50 14.86 11.13
C ARG A 564 52.89 15.17 10.58
N ARG A 565 53.14 14.88 9.30
CA ARG A 565 54.41 15.15 8.62
C ARG A 565 54.47 16.56 8.02
N GLN A 566 53.34 17.26 7.93
CA GLN A 566 53.28 18.59 7.32
C GLN A 566 53.52 19.69 8.37
N PRO A 567 54.16 20.81 7.99
CA PRO A 567 54.29 21.98 8.86
C PRO A 567 52.93 22.56 9.22
N LYS A 568 52.74 22.92 10.50
CA LYS A 568 51.48 23.51 10.98
C LYS A 568 51.16 24.83 10.28
N GLY A 569 49.91 25.01 9.87
CA GLY A 569 49.41 26.20 9.16
C GLY A 569 49.79 26.28 7.68
N SER A 570 50.50 25.27 7.15
CA SER A 570 50.92 25.28 5.74
C SER A 570 49.80 24.85 4.79
N SER A 571 49.90 25.28 3.53
CA SER A 571 49.06 24.78 2.43
C SER A 571 49.12 23.25 2.28
N ALA A 572 50.27 22.63 2.58
CA ALA A 572 50.44 21.19 2.54
C ALA A 572 49.68 20.49 3.67
N GLU A 573 49.63 21.07 4.88
CA GLU A 573 48.77 20.58 5.96
C GLU A 573 47.29 20.68 5.58
N ALA A 574 46.87 21.81 5.01
CA ALA A 574 45.49 22.01 4.57
C ALA A 574 45.07 20.97 3.52
N GLN A 575 45.90 20.70 2.51
CA GLN A 575 45.68 19.63 1.53
C GLN A 575 45.60 18.25 2.19
N ALA A 576 46.53 17.90 3.07
CA ALA A 576 46.54 16.61 3.74
C ALA A 576 45.28 16.40 4.63
N ARG A 577 44.79 17.48 5.25
CA ARG A 577 43.54 17.46 6.04
C ARG A 577 42.31 17.30 5.17
N ILE A 578 42.25 17.96 4.01
CA ILE A 578 41.17 17.81 3.05
C ILE A 578 41.09 16.38 2.55
N GLU A 579 42.22 15.76 2.24
CA GLU A 579 42.27 14.36 1.80
C GLU A 579 41.82 13.39 2.92
N CYS A 580 42.27 13.63 4.15
CA CYS A 580 41.78 12.87 5.30
C CYS A 580 40.27 13.06 5.53
N LEU A 581 39.76 14.27 5.33
CA LEU A 581 38.33 14.57 5.45
C LEU A 581 37.52 13.86 4.36
N ARG A 582 38.03 13.82 3.12
CA ARG A 582 37.42 13.11 1.99
C ARG A 582 37.24 11.62 2.28
N LEU A 583 38.28 10.96 2.81
CA LEU A 583 38.21 9.55 3.22
C LEU A 583 37.25 9.32 4.40
N LEU A 584 37.25 10.21 5.39
CA LEU A 584 36.33 10.12 6.53
C LEU A 584 34.88 10.32 6.08
N ALA A 585 34.63 11.23 5.14
CA ALA A 585 33.33 11.46 4.52
C ALA A 585 32.88 10.22 3.74
N ALA A 586 33.77 9.57 2.97
CA ALA A 586 33.46 8.33 2.26
C ALA A 586 33.05 7.18 3.20
N GLN A 587 33.79 6.99 4.29
CA GLN A 587 33.45 5.99 5.31
C GLN A 587 32.10 6.30 5.97
N THR A 588 31.87 7.57 6.31
CA THR A 588 30.63 8.02 6.95
C THR A 588 29.44 7.97 6.00
N TYR A 589 29.66 8.21 4.70
CA TYR A 589 28.66 8.10 3.64
C TYR A 589 28.13 6.67 3.53
N LEU A 590 29.02 5.68 3.41
CA LEU A 590 28.61 4.27 3.33
C LEU A 590 27.89 3.83 4.62
N ALA A 591 28.39 4.26 5.78
CA ALA A 591 27.73 4.02 7.06
C ALA A 591 26.37 4.73 7.16
N PHE A 592 26.21 5.90 6.56
CA PHE A 592 24.93 6.61 6.49
C PHE A 592 23.93 5.83 5.64
N GLU A 593 24.29 5.39 4.44
CA GLU A 593 23.38 4.60 3.60
C GLU A 593 22.96 3.27 4.27
N LEU A 594 23.91 2.51 4.80
CA LEU A 594 23.64 1.23 5.47
C LEU A 594 22.93 1.40 6.83
N GLY A 595 23.21 2.50 7.53
CA GLY A 595 22.61 2.79 8.84
C GLY A 595 21.22 3.43 8.76
N THR A 596 20.72 3.72 7.56
CA THR A 596 19.43 4.40 7.35
C THR A 596 18.56 3.82 6.23
N GLY A 597 19.12 2.92 5.40
CA GLY A 597 18.46 2.46 4.18
C GLY A 597 18.16 3.58 3.18
N ALA A 598 18.92 4.68 3.25
CA ALA A 598 18.72 5.82 2.36
C ALA A 598 19.08 5.48 0.91
N ARG A 599 18.37 6.12 -0.02
CA ARG A 599 18.80 6.17 -1.43
C ARG A 599 20.13 6.94 -1.53
N PRO A 600 20.91 6.72 -2.60
CA PRO A 600 22.09 7.52 -2.90
C PRO A 600 21.81 9.02 -2.81
N ILE A 601 22.65 9.74 -2.06
CA ILE A 601 22.44 11.16 -1.79
C ILE A 601 22.55 11.95 -3.11
N ALA A 602 21.46 12.61 -3.49
CA ALA A 602 21.34 13.43 -4.70
C ALA A 602 21.02 14.91 -4.35
N GLY A 603 20.83 15.74 -5.38
CA GLY A 603 20.72 17.21 -5.25
C GLY A 603 19.59 17.71 -4.33
N ARG A 604 18.50 16.96 -4.14
CA ARG A 604 17.36 17.34 -3.28
C ARG A 604 17.22 16.49 -2.01
N ALA A 605 18.20 15.63 -1.70
CA ALA A 605 18.18 14.85 -0.47
C ALA A 605 18.34 15.77 0.74
N LEU A 606 17.50 15.58 1.75
CA LEU A 606 17.52 16.33 3.02
C LEU A 606 17.68 15.35 4.17
N ALA A 607 18.39 15.79 5.21
CA ALA A 607 18.48 15.08 6.47
C ALA A 607 18.52 16.05 7.64
N THR A 608 17.83 15.71 8.73
CA THR A 608 17.80 16.54 9.94
C THR A 608 17.84 15.66 11.17
N ARG A 609 18.84 15.85 12.02
CA ARG A 609 19.00 15.13 13.28
C ARG A 609 18.23 15.83 14.39
N VAL A 610 17.55 15.02 15.20
CA VAL A 610 16.82 15.45 16.39
C VAL A 610 17.42 14.74 17.60
N GLY A 611 17.89 15.53 18.57
CA GLY A 611 18.52 15.00 19.78
C GLY A 611 17.57 14.15 20.63
N LYS A 612 18.16 13.26 21.44
CA LYS A 612 17.43 12.52 22.48
C LYS A 612 16.76 13.50 23.44
N GLY A 613 15.51 13.20 23.82
CA GLY A 613 14.70 14.01 24.73
C GLY A 613 13.87 15.10 24.06
N VAL A 614 14.07 15.37 22.77
CA VAL A 614 13.29 16.38 22.04
C VAL A 614 11.98 15.79 21.51
N GLN A 615 12.06 14.77 20.65
CA GLN A 615 10.88 14.07 20.11
C GLN A 615 10.74 12.62 20.62
N SER A 616 11.86 11.98 20.98
CA SER A 616 11.85 10.68 21.65
C SER A 616 12.62 10.78 22.97
N PRO A 617 12.06 10.33 24.10
CA PRO A 617 12.77 10.35 25.39
C PRO A 617 14.01 9.46 25.39
N GLN A 618 14.06 8.45 24.52
CA GLN A 618 15.06 7.38 24.58
C GLN A 618 16.05 7.42 23.41
N HIS A 619 15.64 7.92 22.24
CA HIS A 619 16.41 7.81 21.01
C HIS A 619 16.70 9.19 20.40
N ALA A 620 17.89 9.35 19.82
CA ALA A 620 18.13 10.38 18.82
C ALA A 620 17.46 9.94 17.52
N LEU A 621 16.85 10.87 16.79
CA LEU A 621 16.12 10.60 15.56
C LEU A 621 16.79 11.30 14.38
N LEU A 622 16.55 10.78 13.19
CA LEU A 622 16.96 11.35 11.91
C LEU A 622 15.76 11.37 10.99
N LEU A 623 15.35 12.57 10.59
CA LEU A 623 14.39 12.78 9.51
C LEU A 623 15.15 12.74 8.19
N ILE A 624 14.73 11.89 7.25
CA ILE A 624 15.33 11.75 5.92
C ILE A 624 14.26 11.98 4.85
N ARG A 625 14.62 12.73 3.82
CA ARG A 625 13.87 12.83 2.56
C ARG A 625 14.83 12.58 1.40
N ASP A 626 14.71 11.43 0.74
CA ASP A 626 15.70 10.93 -0.23
C ASP A 626 15.11 10.55 -1.61
N LYS A 627 13.79 10.51 -1.76
CA LYS A 627 13.12 10.41 -3.08
C LYS A 627 12.46 11.72 -3.47
N ASP A 628 12.74 12.15 -4.69
CA ASP A 628 12.28 13.43 -5.21
C ASP A 628 11.73 13.28 -6.63
N SER A 629 10.70 12.44 -6.77
CA SER A 629 9.80 12.53 -7.92
C SER A 629 8.70 13.55 -7.60
N GLN A 630 8.33 14.42 -8.55
CA GLN A 630 7.25 15.40 -8.36
C GLN A 630 5.93 14.76 -7.88
N ALA A 631 5.69 13.48 -8.22
CA ALA A 631 4.49 12.74 -7.84
C ALA A 631 4.55 12.04 -6.46
N TYR A 632 5.74 11.81 -5.88
CA TYR A 632 5.89 11.06 -4.62
C TYR A 632 7.11 11.54 -3.81
N ARG A 633 6.85 12.01 -2.58
CA ARG A 633 7.87 12.37 -1.58
C ARG A 633 8.01 11.23 -0.56
N GLU A 634 9.11 10.48 -0.58
CA GLU A 634 9.42 9.53 0.50
C GLU A 634 10.13 10.30 1.62
N ALA A 635 9.45 10.50 2.75
CA ALA A 635 10.01 11.09 3.96
C ALA A 635 9.77 10.16 5.14
N ARG A 636 10.77 9.99 6.01
CA ARG A 636 10.68 9.08 7.16
C ARG A 636 11.53 9.53 8.33
N VAL A 637 11.12 9.12 9.53
CA VAL A 637 11.83 9.36 10.78
C VAL A 637 12.41 8.04 11.27
N LEU A 638 13.71 8.01 11.51
CA LEU A 638 14.44 6.81 11.94
C LEU A 638 15.19 7.05 13.26
N PRO A 639 15.29 6.05 14.13
CA PRO A 639 16.19 6.13 15.27
C PRO A 639 17.64 5.99 14.80
N VAL A 640 18.53 6.84 15.31
CA VAL A 640 19.94 6.84 14.94
C VAL A 640 20.70 5.79 15.76
N ALA A 641 21.35 4.85 15.06
CA ALA A 641 22.30 3.94 15.69
C ALA A 641 23.45 4.74 16.32
N ASN A 642 23.85 4.40 17.56
CA ASN A 642 24.86 5.16 18.29
C ASN A 642 26.18 5.31 17.52
N ALA A 643 26.58 4.26 16.78
CA ALA A 643 27.79 4.28 15.97
C ALA A 643 27.69 5.27 14.82
N LEU A 644 26.54 5.34 14.12
CA LEU A 644 26.30 6.31 13.06
C LEU A 644 26.26 7.74 13.60
N GLY A 645 25.56 7.97 14.73
CA GLY A 645 25.51 9.28 15.37
C GLY A 645 26.89 9.83 15.70
N LYS A 646 27.73 9.00 16.33
CA LYS A 646 29.14 9.35 16.62
C LYS A 646 29.97 9.61 15.37
N ALA A 647 29.74 8.86 14.29
CA ALA A 647 30.44 9.05 13.02
C ALA A 647 30.11 10.41 12.39
N LEU A 648 28.84 10.78 12.39
CA LEU A 648 28.37 12.09 11.91
C LEU A 648 28.93 13.23 12.76
N ASP A 649 28.98 13.07 14.08
CA ASP A 649 29.58 14.06 14.98
C ASP A 649 31.10 14.21 14.75
N GLN A 650 31.81 13.09 14.57
CA GLN A 650 33.24 13.09 14.23
C GLN A 650 33.51 13.75 12.89
N LEU A 651 32.68 13.48 11.87
CA LEU A 651 32.81 14.12 10.57
C LEU A 651 32.58 15.63 10.68
N ASN A 652 31.54 16.08 11.39
CA ASN A 652 31.27 17.50 11.59
C ASN A 652 32.40 18.22 12.34
N ALA A 653 32.97 17.59 13.36
CA ALA A 653 34.16 18.11 14.03
C ALA A 653 35.35 18.24 13.06
N ALA A 654 35.60 17.22 12.25
CA ALA A 654 36.68 17.25 11.25
C ALA A 654 36.45 18.31 10.17
N VAL A 655 35.22 18.53 9.73
CA VAL A 655 34.85 19.61 8.80
C VAL A 655 35.17 20.98 9.41
N ASN A 656 34.81 21.19 10.69
CA ASN A 656 35.09 22.45 11.39
C ASN A 656 36.60 22.69 11.55
N ASP A 657 37.34 21.67 11.98
CA ASP A 657 38.80 21.72 12.14
C ASP A 657 39.51 21.99 10.80
N CYS A 658 39.06 21.34 9.73
CA CYS A 658 39.59 21.54 8.39
C CYS A 658 39.27 22.94 7.87
N THR A 659 38.06 23.44 8.11
CA THR A 659 37.65 24.80 7.76
C THR A 659 38.52 25.85 8.44
N ALA A 660 38.81 25.67 9.74
CA ALA A 660 39.70 26.56 10.48
C ALA A 660 41.12 26.55 9.87
N THR A 661 41.65 25.36 9.56
CA THR A 661 43.00 25.22 8.99
C THR A 661 43.11 25.84 7.59
N ILE A 662 42.11 25.66 6.74
CA ILE A 662 42.02 26.25 5.39
C ILE A 662 42.00 27.78 5.48
N LYS A 663 41.22 28.34 6.40
CA LYS A 663 41.19 29.80 6.65
C LYS A 663 42.55 30.32 7.11
N THR A 664 43.24 29.59 8.00
CA THR A 664 44.61 29.94 8.43
C THR A 664 45.61 29.91 7.27
N ALA A 665 45.44 28.99 6.32
CA ALA A 665 46.27 28.93 5.11
C ALA A 665 45.94 30.03 4.07
N GLY A 666 45.00 30.93 4.36
CA GLY A 666 44.62 32.05 3.49
C GLY A 666 43.65 31.69 2.38
N TRP A 667 43.01 30.52 2.44
CA TRP A 667 42.11 30.04 1.39
C TRP A 667 40.66 30.44 1.69
N PRO A 668 39.97 31.13 0.76
CA PRO A 668 38.56 31.43 0.94
C PRO A 668 37.74 30.13 0.89
N ILE A 669 36.76 30.02 1.78
CA ILE A 669 35.86 28.86 1.85
C ILE A 669 34.40 29.30 1.84
N THR A 670 33.60 28.66 1.00
CA THR A 670 32.14 28.85 0.93
C THR A 670 31.41 27.56 1.28
N ASP A 671 30.26 27.68 1.97
CA ASP A 671 29.38 26.55 2.23
C ASP A 671 28.29 26.48 1.17
N ALA A 672 28.30 25.42 0.36
CA ALA A 672 27.39 25.20 -0.75
C ALA A 672 26.38 24.07 -0.47
N ARG A 673 26.27 23.59 0.77
CA ARG A 673 25.37 22.47 1.10
C ARG A 673 23.89 22.83 0.92
N GLY A 674 23.52 24.09 1.10
CA GLY A 674 22.12 24.54 1.06
C GLY A 674 21.35 24.15 2.34
N PRO A 675 20.18 24.76 2.59
CA PRO A 675 19.43 24.57 3.82
C PRO A 675 18.89 23.14 3.96
N GLY A 676 18.96 22.57 5.17
CA GLY A 676 18.42 21.24 5.51
C GLY A 676 19.29 20.07 5.06
N ARG A 677 20.56 20.34 4.76
CA ARG A 677 21.56 19.38 4.26
C ARG A 677 22.82 19.34 5.12
N GLU A 678 22.80 20.02 6.26
CA GLU A 678 23.91 20.17 7.19
C GLU A 678 24.22 18.87 7.94
N ASP A 679 23.23 18.01 8.12
CA ASP A 679 23.37 16.70 8.78
C ASP A 679 23.69 15.55 7.79
N LEU A 680 23.77 15.84 6.48
CA LEU A 680 24.28 14.88 5.51
C LEU A 680 25.81 14.83 5.58
N PRO A 681 26.43 13.67 5.27
CA PRO A 681 27.89 13.59 5.15
C PRO A 681 28.43 14.69 4.23
N ALA A 682 29.43 15.44 4.69
CA ALA A 682 29.97 16.59 3.99
C ALA A 682 31.50 16.50 3.87
N TRP A 683 32.04 17.18 2.87
CA TRP A 683 33.48 17.33 2.65
C TRP A 683 33.80 18.69 2.04
N ILE A 684 35.09 18.95 1.83
CA ILE A 684 35.59 20.20 1.26
C ILE A 684 36.31 19.87 -0.05
N GLU A 685 35.83 20.43 -1.15
CA GLU A 685 36.45 20.35 -2.46
C GLU A 685 37.36 21.56 -2.70
N LEU A 686 38.54 21.35 -3.25
CA LEU A 686 39.43 22.41 -3.70
C LEU A 686 39.18 22.72 -5.18
N LYS A 687 38.80 23.96 -5.47
CA LYS A 687 38.69 24.51 -6.82
C LYS A 687 40.01 25.15 -7.27
N ARG A 688 40.08 25.47 -8.56
CA ARG A 688 41.19 26.25 -9.14
C ARG A 688 41.36 27.57 -8.39
N GLY A 689 42.61 28.00 -8.19
CA GLY A 689 42.91 29.25 -7.49
C GLY A 689 42.79 29.18 -5.96
N GLN A 690 42.95 28.00 -5.36
CA GLN A 690 42.93 27.80 -3.90
C GLN A 690 41.61 28.23 -3.23
N GLN A 691 40.50 28.16 -3.95
CA GLN A 691 39.17 28.32 -3.39
C GLN A 691 38.66 26.99 -2.86
N ALA A 692 38.21 26.95 -1.61
CA ALA A 692 37.60 25.77 -1.01
C ALA A 692 36.07 25.89 -1.02
N VAL A 693 35.37 24.78 -1.28
CA VAL A 693 33.90 24.75 -1.23
C VAL A 693 33.48 23.55 -0.40
N MET A 694 32.74 23.80 0.67
CA MET A 694 32.11 22.76 1.47
C MET A 694 30.84 22.28 0.77
N GLN A 695 30.73 20.97 0.56
CA GLN A 695 29.64 20.35 -0.19
C GLN A 695 29.16 19.08 0.51
N VAL A 696 27.95 18.64 0.17
CA VAL A 696 27.45 17.32 0.55
C VAL A 696 28.24 16.27 -0.22
N PHE A 697 28.65 15.21 0.45
CA PHE A 697 29.33 14.07 -0.13
C PHE A 697 28.31 13.16 -0.83
N THR A 698 28.46 12.99 -2.13
CA THR A 698 27.50 12.25 -2.98
C THR A 698 28.01 10.86 -3.37
N ASN A 699 27.16 10.03 -3.98
CA ASN A 699 27.60 8.74 -4.51
C ASN A 699 28.68 8.89 -5.60
N ALA A 700 28.67 9.99 -6.37
CA ALA A 700 29.70 10.26 -7.37
C ALA A 700 31.06 10.55 -6.72
N ASP A 701 31.07 11.23 -5.57
CA ASP A 701 32.28 11.45 -4.79
C ASP A 701 32.77 10.15 -4.15
N PHE A 702 31.85 9.31 -3.66
CA PHE A 702 32.16 7.99 -3.14
C PHE A 702 32.82 7.10 -4.19
N ALA A 703 32.22 6.97 -5.38
CA ALA A 703 32.80 6.22 -6.49
C ALA A 703 34.21 6.72 -6.87
N ARG A 704 34.42 8.04 -6.86
CA ARG A 704 35.72 8.64 -7.12
C ARG A 704 36.75 8.28 -6.05
N VAL A 705 36.35 8.27 -4.76
CA VAL A 705 37.24 7.82 -3.68
C VAL A 705 37.62 6.36 -3.84
N LEU A 706 36.67 5.49 -4.15
CA LEU A 706 36.97 4.07 -4.35
C LEU A 706 37.96 3.87 -5.52
N ALA A 707 37.76 4.58 -6.63
CA ALA A 707 38.66 4.55 -7.77
C ALA A 707 40.07 5.07 -7.44
N ASP A 708 40.17 6.24 -6.79
CA ASP A 708 41.45 6.89 -6.44
C ASP A 708 42.30 6.03 -5.50
N TYR A 709 41.66 5.19 -4.68
CA TYR A 709 42.31 4.31 -3.71
C TYR A 709 42.33 2.84 -4.13
N HIS A 710 41.91 2.50 -5.36
CA HIS A 710 41.84 1.14 -5.88
C HIS A 710 41.08 0.17 -4.95
N ILE A 711 39.94 0.63 -4.43
CA ILE A 711 39.06 -0.17 -3.58
C ILE A 711 37.95 -0.77 -4.45
N ASP A 712 37.86 -2.10 -4.46
CA ASP A 712 36.81 -2.82 -5.20
C ASP A 712 35.43 -2.50 -4.60
N ASP A 713 34.52 -2.01 -5.44
CA ASP A 713 33.13 -1.76 -5.05
C ASP A 713 32.29 -3.02 -5.31
N PRO A 714 31.78 -3.71 -4.27
CA PRO A 714 30.97 -4.91 -4.47
C PRO A 714 29.56 -4.56 -4.99
N ARG A 715 29.17 -3.29 -4.98
CA ARG A 715 27.80 -2.88 -5.31
C ARG A 715 27.55 -2.99 -6.82
N PRO A 716 26.53 -3.77 -7.26
CA PRO A 716 26.13 -3.78 -8.67
C PRO A 716 25.46 -2.48 -9.10
N SER A 717 24.95 -1.69 -8.14
CA SER A 717 24.38 -0.36 -8.41
C SER A 717 24.50 0.53 -7.18
N SER A 718 24.38 1.84 -7.38
CA SER A 718 24.40 2.82 -6.28
C SER A 718 23.33 2.53 -5.21
N ASN A 719 22.15 2.02 -5.60
CA ASN A 719 21.06 1.73 -4.67
C ASN A 719 21.22 0.39 -3.92
N ALA A 720 22.28 -0.39 -4.16
CA ALA A 720 22.47 -1.71 -3.54
C ALA A 720 22.43 -1.68 -2.00
N THR A 721 22.91 -0.60 -1.38
CA THR A 721 22.88 -0.41 0.08
C THR A 721 21.45 -0.39 0.62
N ARG A 722 20.52 0.32 -0.05
CA ARG A 722 19.10 0.33 0.30
C ARG A 722 18.46 -1.06 0.21
N HIS A 723 18.78 -1.82 -0.85
CA HIS A 723 18.27 -3.19 -1.03
C HIS A 723 18.80 -4.13 0.05
N THR A 724 20.09 -4.00 0.39
CA THR A 724 20.74 -4.74 1.47
C THR A 724 20.09 -4.47 2.82
N VAL A 725 19.86 -3.19 3.16
CA VAL A 725 19.19 -2.81 4.41
C VAL A 725 17.77 -3.37 4.45
N CYS A 726 16.97 -3.19 3.40
CA CYS A 726 15.61 -3.71 3.37
C CYS A 726 15.56 -5.23 3.58
N THR A 727 16.42 -5.98 2.89
CA THR A 727 16.52 -7.44 3.03
C THR A 727 17.00 -7.86 4.42
N ALA A 728 17.93 -7.12 5.03
CA ALA A 728 18.43 -7.43 6.36
C ALA A 728 17.40 -7.14 7.47
N LEU A 729 16.65 -6.04 7.33
CA LEU A 729 15.60 -5.67 8.28
C LEU A 729 14.42 -6.65 8.25
N ASP A 730 14.02 -7.14 7.06
CA ASP A 730 12.89 -8.09 6.90
C ASP A 730 13.07 -9.37 7.73
N ARG A 731 14.32 -9.77 8.01
CA ARG A 731 14.62 -10.99 8.77
C ARG A 731 14.43 -10.86 10.28
N VAL A 732 14.39 -9.63 10.80
CA VAL A 732 14.45 -9.38 12.25
C VAL A 732 13.37 -8.43 12.74
N LEU A 733 12.65 -7.78 11.84
CA LEU A 733 11.55 -6.88 12.14
C LEU A 733 10.26 -7.37 11.48
N ASP A 734 9.14 -6.95 12.06
CA ASP A 734 7.84 -7.11 11.43
C ASP A 734 7.72 -6.25 10.16
N GLU A 735 6.86 -6.69 9.23
CA GLU A 735 6.71 -6.06 7.93
C GLU A 735 6.37 -4.56 8.03
N ALA A 736 5.55 -4.18 9.01
CA ALA A 736 5.18 -2.80 9.26
C ALA A 736 6.38 -1.92 9.64
N ALA A 737 7.25 -2.39 10.54
CA ALA A 737 8.44 -1.65 10.91
C ALA A 737 9.43 -1.54 9.74
N VAL A 738 9.55 -2.57 8.89
CA VAL A 738 10.38 -2.49 7.67
C VAL A 738 9.82 -1.44 6.72
N HIS A 739 8.51 -1.45 6.42
CA HIS A 739 7.92 -0.46 5.51
C HIS A 739 8.06 0.97 6.02
N ALA A 740 7.83 1.18 7.31
CA ALA A 740 8.03 2.47 7.94
C ALA A 740 9.51 2.89 7.92
N ALA A 741 10.43 1.98 8.22
CA ALA A 741 11.87 2.25 8.20
C ALA A 741 12.41 2.53 6.78
N MET A 742 11.81 1.93 5.76
CA MET A 742 12.16 2.18 4.37
C MET A 742 11.39 3.37 3.76
N GLY A 743 10.36 3.89 4.41
CA GLY A 743 9.50 4.94 3.86
C GLY A 743 8.66 4.45 2.68
N HIS A 744 8.31 3.16 2.65
CA HIS A 744 7.40 2.57 1.66
C HIS A 744 5.92 2.88 1.94
N THR A 745 5.65 3.72 2.94
CA THR A 745 4.34 4.31 3.25
C THR A 745 3.95 5.34 2.19
N GLY A 746 3.83 4.91 0.93
CA GLY A 746 3.48 5.72 -0.24
C GLY A 746 2.02 5.60 -0.68
N ALA A 747 1.22 4.81 0.03
CA ALA A 747 -0.23 4.85 -0.05
C ALA A 747 -0.73 5.12 1.37
N GLY A 748 -0.98 6.39 1.69
CA GLY A 748 -1.57 6.76 2.98
C GLY A 748 -2.77 5.87 3.27
N GLY A 749 -2.79 5.24 4.46
CA GLY A 749 -3.98 4.60 5.02
C GLY A 749 -4.81 3.74 4.07
N THR A 750 -4.21 2.91 3.22
CA THR A 750 -5.02 1.93 2.46
C THR A 750 -5.45 0.79 3.37
N TYR A 751 -6.73 0.41 3.31
CA TYR A 751 -7.38 -0.64 4.11
C TYR A 751 -6.67 -2.01 4.10
N PHE A 752 -5.71 -2.20 3.19
CA PHE A 752 -4.93 -3.44 3.04
C PHE A 752 -3.66 -3.50 3.91
N GLN A 753 -3.25 -2.38 4.53
CA GLN A 753 -2.08 -2.33 5.42
C GLN A 753 -2.35 -1.47 6.68
N PRO A 754 -3.34 -1.81 7.53
CA PRO A 754 -3.61 -1.07 8.76
C PRO A 754 -2.41 -1.05 9.73
N GLU A 755 -1.50 -2.01 9.58
CA GLU A 755 -0.25 -2.13 10.32
C GLU A 755 0.73 -0.99 10.02
N SER A 756 0.61 -0.29 8.87
CA SER A 756 1.45 0.88 8.54
C SER A 756 1.20 2.09 9.44
N LEU A 757 0.15 2.04 10.28
CA LEU A 757 -0.17 3.03 11.32
C LEU A 757 0.29 2.59 12.72
N ALA A 758 0.84 1.37 12.86
CA ALA A 758 1.36 0.90 14.14
C ALA A 758 2.57 1.73 14.57
N SER A 759 2.66 2.02 15.88
CA SER A 759 3.80 2.74 16.43
C SER A 759 5.07 1.91 16.22
N LEU A 760 6.03 2.46 15.46
CA LEU A 760 7.33 1.83 15.23
C LEU A 760 8.01 1.51 16.56
N ASP A 761 8.44 0.26 16.77
CA ASP A 761 9.38 -0.05 17.84
C ASP A 761 10.76 0.52 17.46
N MET A 762 10.96 1.78 17.86
CA MET A 762 12.19 2.52 17.65
C MET A 762 13.42 1.82 18.26
N GLY A 763 13.23 1.01 19.31
CA GLY A 763 14.30 0.22 19.91
C GLY A 763 14.72 -0.93 19.01
N ALA A 764 13.77 -1.72 18.54
CA ALA A 764 14.00 -2.83 17.61
C ALA A 764 14.65 -2.35 16.30
N VAL A 765 14.10 -1.29 15.69
CA VAL A 765 14.64 -0.70 14.46
C VAL A 765 16.07 -0.20 14.66
N LYS A 766 16.34 0.51 15.77
CA LYS A 766 17.69 0.97 16.10
C LYS A 766 18.68 -0.19 16.21
N ASN A 767 18.29 -1.27 16.87
CA ASN A 767 19.15 -2.43 17.08
C ASN A 767 19.41 -3.17 15.75
N ALA A 768 18.39 -3.32 14.92
CA ALA A 768 18.52 -3.93 13.60
C ALA A 768 19.45 -3.11 12.67
N LEU A 769 19.29 -1.78 12.61
CA LEU A 769 20.19 -0.91 11.85
C LEU A 769 21.63 -0.93 12.40
N ALA A 770 21.78 -1.03 13.72
CA ALA A 770 23.10 -1.17 14.35
C ALA A 770 23.77 -2.51 14.00
N ASP A 771 22.99 -3.60 13.95
CA ASP A 771 23.47 -4.93 13.53
C ASP A 771 23.93 -4.92 12.07
N VAL A 772 23.16 -4.31 11.16
CA VAL A 772 23.57 -4.15 9.76
C VAL A 772 24.95 -3.47 9.65
N LEU A 773 25.14 -2.34 10.35
CA LEU A 773 26.43 -1.64 10.37
C LEU A 773 27.55 -2.49 10.96
N HIS A 774 27.27 -3.22 12.04
CA HIS A 774 28.24 -4.10 12.68
C HIS A 774 28.69 -5.23 11.74
N ARG A 775 27.74 -5.91 11.11
CA ARG A 775 27.98 -7.01 10.17
C ARG A 775 28.70 -6.54 8.92
N ALA A 776 28.42 -5.32 8.47
CA ALA A 776 29.16 -4.64 7.40
C ALA A 776 30.60 -4.27 7.77
N GLY A 777 31.01 -4.42 9.03
CA GLY A 777 32.39 -4.13 9.46
C GLY A 777 32.64 -2.65 9.77
N PHE A 778 31.59 -1.84 9.88
CA PHE A 778 31.73 -0.43 10.27
C PHE A 778 32.27 -0.33 11.70
N ARG A 779 33.35 0.44 11.88
CA ARG A 779 33.95 0.76 13.17
C ARG A 779 34.46 2.20 13.15
N LEU A 780 34.27 2.91 14.26
CA LEU A 780 34.82 4.25 14.46
C LEU A 780 36.35 4.17 14.61
N ILE A 781 37.06 5.23 14.19
CA ILE A 781 38.53 5.30 14.14
C ILE A 781 39.09 6.33 15.12
#